data_AF-A0ABD7MT76-F1
#
_entry.id   AF-A0ABD7MT76-F1
#
_cell.length_a   1.000
_cell.length_b   1.000
_cell.length_c   1.000
_cell.angle_alpha   90.00
_cell.angle_beta   90.00
_cell.angle_gamma   90.00
#
_symmetry.space_group_name_H-M   'P 1'
#
loop_
_entity.id
_entity.type
_entity.pdbx_description
1 polymer ?
#
loop_
_entity_poly.entity_id
_entity_poly.type
_entity_poly.pdbx_seq_one_letter_code
_entity_poly.pdbx_strand_id
1 'polypeptide(L)'
;MRSSFAPSPWPLSFREWLSSLDEENLAAILKNRPDVTHPLPPGISSLAARLQLRASLARALMSLNAFELLTLEAASSLGAELEPVVAPNLVDAIHRYLGKQAPDNLDVLVKEAVTALVLRALMYGSPASFKVVPEAMNALPTGWQLFGVSAQEETDFQQILDALDERDHKILATLDRSGGTGITKDAAPDADPQRPIPRLIAQGLLIRVDSTTVRLSMPVRYLLRGQQPPLIPVLPSSRVEFAASSKNDENSAGTGLEVVRLMRILLRELGHDPMPLLKDGVLGVRSVTTLTRFLDSDELTALRVMSLAISCDLVARGVPDPLPADDTGGDYLCPTHRADEWLVSPLAHQWSQLVYGWYFHGVLRPWMVNTLDDKGKPQRFLSPATWNEKLPLLRELTLRTAAQHSTSSGISDHSLRAHIGFTAPLRVSRVSPEHIDQLIAEARWIGVLTASNGTTSVLDTLVNGTESTALSRLDQVTQSLTPAEVTQLIPQADMTILAPGPLPQLLMQEMTLLGEAESMGLASVYRITESSVRRALDAGRTPEELTGFLRAHVLGELPQSIEYLITDVARRHGSLRGGPAVSYLRCADEALLLEVSRTSAAEVVGLRLIAPTVAISQAPLVRVLQALREEGFHPVAEDANGISIDIRPAPSRVSTPLRSQHPEEDNEAHIAAAIASILRHDVAKEAVAAGTKATVHGSGVLSALQSAIRAKRTVTLGFVDKHGHAVHRVVTPITVSSGQLSAVDPIDGSMHRFTIHRITEVVINQSE
;
A
#
# COMPACT_ATOMS: atom_id res chain seq x y z
N MET A 1 46.16 -28.79 -13.75
CA MET A 1 46.99 -27.96 -12.85
C MET A 1 46.22 -27.84 -11.54
N ARG A 2 46.78 -28.36 -10.45
CA ARG A 2 46.13 -28.42 -9.12
C ARG A 2 45.97 -27.00 -8.58
N SER A 3 44.73 -26.55 -8.38
CA SER A 3 44.43 -25.42 -7.49
C SER A 3 43.81 -26.00 -6.23
N SER A 4 44.54 -25.87 -5.13
CA SER A 4 44.23 -26.44 -3.84
C SER A 4 43.17 -25.57 -3.15
N PHE A 5 41.95 -26.09 -2.98
CA PHE A 5 41.04 -25.61 -1.94
C PHE A 5 41.61 -26.09 -0.59
N ALA A 6 42.55 -25.33 -0.03
CA ALA A 6 42.87 -25.46 1.38
C ALA A 6 41.66 -24.92 2.18
N PRO A 7 41.15 -25.63 3.21
CA PRO A 7 40.17 -25.05 4.11
C PRO A 7 40.82 -23.84 4.77
N SER A 8 40.25 -22.65 4.55
CA SER A 8 40.74 -21.42 5.20
C SER A 8 40.73 -21.66 6.71
N PRO A 9 41.86 -21.50 7.42
CA PRO A 9 41.89 -21.64 8.87
C PRO A 9 41.02 -20.51 9.43
N TRP A 10 39.88 -20.86 10.01
CA TRP A 10 39.04 -19.92 10.75
C TRP A 10 39.88 -19.34 11.90
N PRO A 11 40.26 -18.05 11.80
CA PRO A 11 39.60 -17.03 12.61
C PRO A 11 39.39 -15.75 11.79
N LEU A 12 38.24 -15.63 11.12
CA LEU A 12 37.80 -14.36 10.52
C LEU A 12 36.67 -13.79 11.38
N SER A 13 36.88 -12.61 11.95
CA SER A 13 35.78 -11.78 12.47
C SER A 13 34.86 -11.35 11.33
N PHE A 14 33.63 -10.93 11.65
CA PHE A 14 32.68 -10.44 10.64
C PHE A 14 33.26 -9.31 9.76
N ARG A 15 34.08 -8.44 10.36
CA ARG A 15 34.75 -7.35 9.64
C ARG A 15 35.82 -7.88 8.66
N GLU A 16 36.66 -8.80 9.11
CA GLU A 16 37.72 -9.39 8.27
C GLU A 16 37.11 -10.18 7.11
N TRP A 17 35.99 -10.87 7.36
CA TRP A 17 35.22 -11.51 6.31
C TRP A 17 34.72 -10.50 5.28
N LEU A 18 34.09 -9.39 5.70
CA LEU A 18 33.64 -8.33 4.78
C LEU A 18 34.80 -7.74 3.96
N SER A 19 35.96 -7.52 4.58
CA SER A 19 37.17 -7.03 3.89
C SER A 19 37.74 -8.04 2.89
N SER A 20 37.42 -9.33 3.04
CA SER A 20 37.89 -10.38 2.12
C SER A 20 36.99 -10.59 0.90
N LEU A 21 35.81 -9.98 0.87
CA LEU A 21 34.87 -10.10 -0.24
C LEU A 21 35.34 -9.28 -1.44
N ASP A 22 35.08 -9.81 -2.64
CA ASP A 22 35.22 -9.05 -3.88
C ASP A 22 34.10 -8.01 -4.06
N GLU A 23 34.26 -7.15 -5.05
CA GLU A 23 33.28 -6.09 -5.35
C GLU A 23 31.90 -6.64 -5.70
N GLU A 24 31.82 -7.80 -6.35
CA GLU A 24 30.56 -8.42 -6.74
C GLU A 24 29.75 -8.89 -5.51
N ASN A 25 30.39 -9.59 -4.56
CA ASN A 25 29.74 -10.03 -3.34
C ASN A 25 29.39 -8.84 -2.42
N LEU A 26 30.24 -7.81 -2.36
CA LEU A 26 29.91 -6.56 -1.65
C LEU A 26 28.71 -5.86 -2.29
N ALA A 27 28.67 -5.75 -3.61
CA ALA A 27 27.54 -5.18 -4.34
C ALA A 27 26.25 -5.97 -4.06
N ALA A 28 26.32 -7.31 -4.06
CA ALA A 28 25.18 -8.16 -3.76
C ALA A 28 24.67 -7.93 -2.32
N ILE A 29 25.56 -7.75 -1.34
CA ILE A 29 25.17 -7.39 0.03
C ILE A 29 24.46 -6.04 0.06
N LEU A 30 25.01 -5.02 -0.59
CA LEU A 30 24.42 -3.67 -0.62
C LEU A 30 23.07 -3.65 -1.36
N LYS A 31 22.90 -4.43 -2.44
CA LYS A 31 21.62 -4.63 -3.14
C LYS A 31 20.56 -5.22 -2.22
N ASN A 32 20.94 -6.18 -1.38
CA ASN A 32 20.03 -6.81 -0.41
C ASN A 32 19.85 -6.01 0.89
N ARG A 33 20.69 -4.99 1.14
CA ARG A 33 20.70 -4.15 2.34
C ARG A 33 20.78 -2.65 1.99
N PRO A 34 19.85 -2.11 1.18
CA PRO A 34 19.92 -0.71 0.75
C PRO A 34 19.82 0.28 1.91
N ASP A 35 19.31 -0.14 3.06
CA ASP A 35 19.21 0.71 4.23
C ASP A 35 20.56 1.09 4.87
N VAL A 36 21.67 0.42 4.51
CA VAL A 36 23.01 0.76 5.01
C VAL A 36 23.79 1.70 4.10
N THR A 37 23.25 2.02 2.91
CA THR A 37 23.89 2.88 1.90
C THR A 37 23.53 4.36 2.06
N HIS A 38 22.59 4.73 2.92
CA HIS A 38 22.19 6.12 3.16
C HIS A 38 22.50 6.58 4.60
N PRO A 39 23.42 7.56 4.80
CA PRO A 39 24.36 8.12 3.81
C PRO A 39 25.40 7.08 3.37
N LEU A 40 26.21 7.32 2.33
CA LEU A 40 27.20 6.34 1.86
C LEU A 40 28.15 5.89 3.01
N PRO A 41 28.43 4.59 3.15
CA PRO A 41 29.37 4.12 4.16
C PRO A 41 30.80 4.57 3.80
N PRO A 42 31.54 5.16 4.76
CA PRO A 42 32.89 5.63 4.48
C PRO A 42 33.90 4.49 4.31
N GLY A 43 33.66 3.25 4.76
CA GLY A 43 34.63 2.14 4.67
C GLY A 43 34.10 0.84 5.29
N ILE A 44 34.81 -0.30 5.15
CA ILE A 44 34.33 -1.62 5.62
C ILE A 44 33.99 -1.61 7.12
N SER A 45 34.76 -0.91 7.95
CA SER A 45 34.47 -0.83 9.40
C SER A 45 33.13 -0.16 9.71
N SER A 46 32.77 0.90 8.97
CA SER A 46 31.48 1.55 9.12
C SER A 46 30.35 0.73 8.51
N LEU A 47 30.61 0.04 7.39
CA LEU A 47 29.63 -0.87 6.78
C LEU A 47 29.29 -2.01 7.75
N ALA A 48 30.30 -2.66 8.32
CA ALA A 48 30.14 -3.73 9.29
C ALA A 48 29.28 -3.30 10.49
N ALA A 49 29.57 -2.12 11.05
CA ALA A 49 28.80 -1.57 12.17
C ALA A 49 27.32 -1.32 11.80
N ARG A 50 27.05 -0.80 10.59
CA ARG A 50 25.69 -0.54 10.11
C ARG A 50 24.91 -1.82 9.83
N LEU A 51 25.56 -2.83 9.24
CA LEU A 51 24.95 -4.13 8.96
C LEU A 51 24.52 -4.86 10.25
N GLN A 52 25.22 -4.60 11.37
CA GLN A 52 24.92 -5.14 12.70
C GLN A 52 23.92 -4.29 13.51
N LEU A 53 23.48 -3.14 13.01
CA LEU A 53 22.45 -2.37 13.69
C LEU A 53 21.16 -3.17 13.75
N ARG A 54 20.54 -3.25 14.92
CA ARG A 54 19.29 -4.00 15.15
C ARG A 54 18.18 -3.64 14.15
N ALA A 55 18.02 -2.35 13.82
CA ALA A 55 17.03 -1.91 12.84
C ALA A 55 17.32 -2.45 11.43
N SER A 56 18.60 -2.53 11.05
CA SER A 56 19.03 -3.05 9.75
C SER A 56 18.89 -4.57 9.68
N LEU A 57 19.31 -5.28 10.73
CA LEU A 57 19.10 -6.73 10.87
C LEU A 57 17.61 -7.07 10.81
N ALA A 58 16.76 -6.33 11.53
CA ALA A 58 15.32 -6.53 11.49
C ALA A 58 14.75 -6.37 10.08
N ARG A 59 15.19 -5.39 9.29
CA ARG A 59 14.76 -5.24 7.88
C ARG A 59 15.21 -6.42 7.01
N ALA A 60 16.45 -6.87 7.19
CA ALA A 60 16.99 -8.02 6.45
C ALA A 60 16.21 -9.30 6.77
N LEU A 61 15.95 -9.56 8.05
CA LEU A 61 15.15 -10.71 8.49
C LEU A 61 13.74 -10.67 7.89
N MET A 62 13.10 -9.50 7.84
CA MET A 62 11.76 -9.30 7.23
C MET A 62 11.71 -9.59 5.72
N SER A 63 12.86 -9.78 5.06
CA SER A 63 12.95 -10.17 3.64
C SER A 63 13.16 -11.67 3.42
N LEU A 64 13.37 -12.44 4.50
CA LEU A 64 13.62 -13.87 4.41
C LEU A 64 12.33 -14.67 4.25
N ASN A 65 12.42 -15.77 3.50
CA ASN A 65 11.38 -16.79 3.46
C ASN A 65 11.45 -17.71 4.70
N ALA A 66 10.46 -18.58 4.85
CA ALA A 66 10.33 -19.48 5.99
C ALA A 66 11.48 -20.49 6.11
N PHE A 67 11.97 -21.02 4.98
CA PHE A 67 13.08 -21.98 5.00
C PHE A 67 14.41 -21.31 5.35
N GLU A 68 14.65 -20.08 4.91
CA GLU A 68 15.81 -19.28 5.28
C GLU A 68 15.82 -18.94 6.78
N LEU A 69 14.66 -18.57 7.35
CA LEU A 69 14.54 -18.36 8.79
C LEU A 69 14.72 -19.66 9.59
N LEU A 70 14.13 -20.76 9.12
CA LEU A 70 14.34 -22.10 9.71
C LEU A 70 15.84 -22.46 9.71
N THR A 71 16.53 -22.21 8.60
CA THR A 71 17.97 -22.47 8.44
C THR A 71 18.80 -21.61 9.39
N LEU A 72 18.46 -20.34 9.55
CA LEU A 72 19.12 -19.42 10.47
C LEU A 72 18.94 -19.86 11.94
N GLU A 73 17.72 -20.24 12.33
CA GLU A 73 17.42 -20.76 13.67
C GLU A 73 18.11 -22.09 13.95
N ALA A 74 18.10 -23.02 12.99
CA ALA A 74 18.79 -24.29 13.11
C ALA A 74 20.31 -24.09 13.28
N ALA A 75 20.92 -23.16 12.54
CA ALA A 75 22.33 -22.84 12.70
C ALA A 75 22.63 -22.22 14.08
N SER A 76 21.80 -21.29 14.56
CA SER A 76 21.90 -20.73 15.92
C SER A 76 21.80 -21.85 16.99
N SER A 77 20.87 -22.80 16.82
CA SER A 77 20.70 -23.94 17.74
C SER A 77 21.92 -24.88 17.81
N LEU A 78 22.74 -24.90 16.75
CA LEU A 78 24.01 -25.63 16.69
C LEU A 78 25.19 -24.82 17.24
N GLY A 79 24.96 -23.60 17.74
CA GLY A 79 26.00 -22.73 18.32
C GLY A 79 26.69 -21.81 17.31
N ALA A 80 26.13 -21.60 16.11
CA ALA A 80 26.75 -20.80 15.05
C ALA A 80 27.02 -19.33 15.42
N GLU A 81 26.42 -18.80 16.48
CA GLU A 81 26.70 -17.47 17.02
C GLU A 81 28.07 -17.42 17.73
N LEU A 82 28.50 -18.54 18.30
CA LEU A 82 29.72 -18.66 19.11
C LEU A 82 30.86 -19.27 18.30
N GLU A 83 30.61 -20.37 17.60
CA GLU A 83 31.61 -21.14 16.87
C GLU A 83 31.17 -21.45 15.43
N PRO A 84 32.10 -21.65 14.48
CA PRO A 84 31.73 -22.01 13.11
C PRO A 84 31.03 -23.38 13.06
N VAL A 85 29.90 -23.43 12.34
CA VAL A 85 29.17 -24.67 12.07
C VAL A 85 29.47 -25.11 10.64
N VAL A 86 29.72 -26.40 10.44
CA VAL A 86 29.91 -26.99 9.10
C VAL A 86 28.57 -27.37 8.47
N ALA A 87 28.45 -27.20 7.15
CA ALA A 87 27.19 -27.40 6.43
C ALA A 87 26.53 -28.78 6.64
N PRO A 88 27.27 -29.92 6.68
CA PRO A 88 26.65 -31.22 6.91
C PRO A 88 25.90 -31.32 8.25
N ASN A 89 26.42 -30.72 9.32
CA ASN A 89 25.76 -30.73 10.63
C ASN A 89 24.43 -29.97 10.61
N LEU A 90 24.36 -28.89 9.82
CA LEU A 90 23.14 -28.11 9.63
C LEU A 90 22.10 -28.91 8.83
N VAL A 91 22.52 -29.57 7.73
CA VAL A 91 21.65 -30.46 6.95
C VAL A 91 21.10 -31.58 7.83
N ASP A 92 21.94 -32.24 8.64
CA ASP A 92 21.52 -33.30 9.55
C ASP A 92 20.56 -32.82 10.64
N ALA A 93 20.73 -31.59 11.13
CA ALA A 93 19.81 -30.99 12.10
C ALA A 93 18.43 -30.72 11.49
N ILE A 94 18.39 -30.14 10.29
CA ILE A 94 17.14 -29.85 9.58
C ILE A 94 16.46 -31.15 9.12
N HIS A 95 17.22 -32.14 8.65
CA HIS A 95 16.70 -33.45 8.28
C HIS A 95 16.02 -34.14 9.46
N ARG A 96 16.67 -34.14 10.64
CA ARG A 96 16.09 -34.68 11.88
C ARG A 96 14.81 -33.95 12.30
N TYR A 97 14.77 -32.64 12.09
CA TYR A 97 13.59 -31.82 12.38
C TYR A 97 12.42 -32.12 11.43
N LEU A 98 12.66 -32.17 10.11
CA LEU A 98 11.64 -32.45 9.11
C LEU A 98 11.19 -33.93 9.09
N GLY A 99 12.04 -34.84 9.56
CA GLY A 99 11.76 -36.27 9.61
C GLY A 99 11.36 -36.82 8.23
N LYS A 100 10.16 -37.42 8.14
CA LYS A 100 9.65 -38.02 6.89
C LYS A 100 9.32 -37.02 5.78
N GLN A 101 9.24 -35.73 6.11
CA GLN A 101 8.93 -34.68 5.14
C GLN A 101 10.19 -34.06 4.52
N ALA A 102 11.39 -34.48 4.97
CA ALA A 102 12.64 -34.02 4.40
C ALA A 102 12.67 -34.37 2.90
N PRO A 103 12.85 -33.39 2.00
CA PRO A 103 12.93 -33.67 0.57
C PRO A 103 14.30 -34.26 0.22
N ASP A 104 14.37 -35.03 -0.88
CA ASP A 104 15.60 -35.68 -1.32
C ASP A 104 16.74 -34.68 -1.63
N ASN A 105 16.39 -33.45 -2.02
CA ASN A 105 17.32 -32.36 -2.34
C ASN A 105 17.53 -31.38 -1.18
N LEU A 106 17.36 -31.81 0.07
CA LEU A 106 17.48 -30.94 1.25
C LEU A 106 18.86 -30.25 1.35
N ASP A 107 19.93 -30.96 0.99
CA ASP A 107 21.29 -30.42 0.97
C ASP A 107 21.44 -29.21 0.04
N VAL A 108 20.79 -29.26 -1.13
CA VAL A 108 20.73 -28.16 -2.09
C VAL A 108 19.96 -26.99 -1.51
N LEU A 109 18.77 -27.23 -0.93
CA LEU A 109 17.96 -26.17 -0.31
C LEU A 109 18.69 -25.47 0.82
N VAL A 110 19.37 -26.21 1.71
CA VAL A 110 20.16 -25.64 2.81
C VAL A 110 21.32 -24.80 2.27
N LYS A 111 22.01 -25.27 1.22
CA LYS A 111 23.09 -24.52 0.58
C LYS A 111 22.59 -23.20 -0.02
N GLU A 112 21.45 -23.22 -0.70
CA GLU A 112 20.82 -22.02 -1.26
C GLU A 112 20.42 -21.04 -0.16
N ALA A 113 19.79 -21.52 0.92
CA ALA A 113 19.41 -20.71 2.07
C ALA A 113 20.62 -20.07 2.77
N VAL A 114 21.68 -20.84 3.03
CA VAL A 114 22.94 -20.31 3.59
C VAL A 114 23.52 -19.23 2.66
N THR A 115 23.52 -19.46 1.35
CA THR A 115 23.99 -18.46 0.38
C THR A 115 23.16 -17.19 0.45
N ALA A 116 21.84 -17.29 0.49
CA ALA A 116 20.93 -16.15 0.62
C ALA A 116 21.11 -15.36 1.94
N LEU A 117 21.40 -16.06 3.05
CA LEU A 117 21.70 -15.46 4.35
C LEU A 117 23.06 -14.75 4.36
N VAL A 118 24.06 -15.32 3.68
CA VAL A 118 25.39 -14.71 3.51
C VAL A 118 25.30 -13.44 2.64
N LEU A 119 24.56 -13.49 1.53
CA LEU A 119 24.32 -12.33 0.65
C LEU A 119 23.49 -11.23 1.31
N ARG A 120 22.84 -11.50 2.45
CA ARG A 120 22.16 -10.49 3.29
C ARG A 120 23.00 -10.06 4.50
N ALA A 121 24.21 -10.59 4.63
CA ALA A 121 25.09 -10.42 5.79
C ALA A 121 24.37 -10.74 7.13
N LEU A 122 23.61 -11.83 7.14
CA LEU A 122 23.02 -12.44 8.34
C LEU A 122 23.83 -13.66 8.81
N MET A 123 24.57 -14.27 7.89
CA MET A 123 25.62 -15.24 8.15
C MET A 123 26.91 -14.78 7.47
N TYR A 124 28.04 -15.34 7.90
CA TYR A 124 29.34 -15.05 7.30
C TYR A 124 30.27 -16.26 7.35
N GLY A 125 31.27 -16.28 6.46
CA GLY A 125 32.16 -17.41 6.24
C GLY A 125 32.06 -17.95 4.82
N SER A 126 32.14 -19.28 4.68
CA SER A 126 32.00 -19.98 3.39
C SER A 126 30.76 -20.87 3.38
N PRO A 127 30.28 -21.31 2.21
CA PRO A 127 29.16 -22.27 2.14
C PRO A 127 29.42 -23.60 2.86
N ALA A 128 30.68 -23.96 3.12
CA ALA A 128 31.04 -25.19 3.83
C ALA A 128 31.12 -25.01 5.35
N SER A 129 31.41 -23.79 5.82
CA SER A 129 31.59 -23.46 7.24
C SER A 129 31.32 -21.99 7.49
N PHE A 130 30.38 -21.71 8.39
CA PHE A 130 29.78 -20.38 8.58
C PHE A 130 29.45 -20.10 10.05
N LYS A 131 29.28 -18.82 10.36
CA LYS A 131 28.74 -18.32 11.63
C LYS A 131 27.53 -17.41 11.38
N VAL A 132 26.68 -17.30 12.39
CA VAL A 132 25.60 -16.32 12.44
C VAL A 132 26.16 -14.98 12.88
N VAL A 133 25.73 -13.89 12.23
CA VAL A 133 26.16 -12.54 12.60
C VAL A 133 25.64 -12.21 14.01
N PRO A 134 26.48 -11.63 14.89
CA PRO A 134 26.04 -11.22 16.23
C PRO A 134 24.79 -10.33 16.18
N GLU A 135 23.90 -10.49 17.16
CA GLU A 135 22.61 -9.79 17.28
C GLU A 135 21.55 -10.15 16.22
N ALA A 136 21.86 -10.98 15.20
CA ALA A 136 20.87 -11.38 14.20
C ALA A 136 19.65 -12.07 14.85
N MET A 137 19.89 -13.03 15.76
CA MET A 137 18.80 -13.72 16.45
C MET A 137 18.02 -12.80 17.40
N ASN A 138 18.69 -11.86 18.06
CA ASN A 138 18.05 -10.88 18.96
C ASN A 138 17.18 -9.83 18.22
N ALA A 139 17.36 -9.69 16.91
CA ALA A 139 16.55 -8.82 16.06
C ALA A 139 15.20 -9.44 15.64
N LEU A 140 15.00 -10.75 15.86
CA LEU A 140 13.70 -11.41 15.64
C LEU A 140 12.64 -10.96 16.66
N PRO A 141 11.34 -11.07 16.32
CA PRO A 141 10.25 -10.81 17.26
C PRO A 141 10.34 -11.69 18.51
N THR A 142 9.91 -11.17 19.65
CA THR A 142 9.97 -11.90 20.92
C THR A 142 9.14 -13.19 20.87
N GLY A 143 9.82 -14.31 21.10
CA GLY A 143 9.24 -15.67 21.06
C GLY A 143 8.81 -16.11 19.66
N TRP A 144 9.43 -15.53 18.63
CA TRP A 144 9.48 -16.11 17.29
C TRP A 144 10.18 -17.46 17.33
N GLN A 145 9.64 -18.43 16.58
CA GLN A 145 10.27 -19.74 16.40
C GLN A 145 9.60 -20.52 15.26
N LEU A 146 10.41 -21.06 14.35
CA LEU A 146 10.01 -22.08 13.37
C LEU A 146 10.70 -23.43 13.64
N PHE A 147 12.00 -23.42 13.98
CA PHE A 147 12.78 -24.62 14.22
C PHE A 147 12.50 -25.20 15.62
N GLY A 148 12.29 -26.51 15.72
CA GLY A 148 12.01 -27.20 16.98
C GLY A 148 10.53 -27.21 17.41
N VAL A 149 9.61 -26.77 16.54
CA VAL A 149 8.16 -26.93 16.72
C VAL A 149 7.68 -28.12 15.89
N SER A 150 7.22 -29.19 16.51
CA SER A 150 6.99 -30.48 15.84
C SER A 150 5.66 -30.59 15.07
N ALA A 151 4.67 -29.76 15.42
CA ALA A 151 3.35 -29.81 14.78
C ALA A 151 3.22 -28.70 13.72
N GLN A 152 2.79 -29.11 12.53
CA GLN A 152 2.74 -28.28 11.33
C GLN A 152 1.33 -27.93 10.88
N GLU A 153 0.30 -28.51 11.51
CA GLU A 153 -1.10 -28.25 11.18
C GLU A 153 -1.84 -27.56 12.34
N GLU A 154 -2.67 -26.57 11.97
CA GLU A 154 -3.47 -25.73 12.87
C GLU A 154 -4.49 -26.54 13.70
N THR A 155 -5.05 -27.57 13.08
CA THR A 155 -6.07 -28.47 13.66
C THR A 155 -5.55 -29.31 14.82
N ASP A 156 -4.24 -29.55 14.88
CA ASP A 156 -3.65 -30.36 15.96
C ASP A 156 -3.58 -29.58 17.27
N PHE A 157 -3.16 -28.31 17.25
CA PHE A 157 -2.92 -27.56 18.48
C PHE A 157 -4.18 -27.15 19.24
N GLN A 158 -5.24 -26.75 18.53
CA GLN A 158 -6.50 -26.39 19.19
C GLN A 158 -7.15 -27.62 19.83
N GLN A 159 -7.17 -28.75 19.11
CA GLN A 159 -7.68 -30.01 19.65
C GLN A 159 -6.86 -30.51 20.84
N ILE A 160 -5.52 -30.40 20.76
CA ILE A 160 -4.63 -30.74 21.87
C ILE A 160 -4.92 -29.84 23.08
N LEU A 161 -5.05 -28.52 22.87
CA LEU A 161 -5.36 -27.57 23.94
C LEU A 161 -6.71 -27.85 24.59
N ASP A 162 -7.76 -28.09 23.82
CA ASP A 162 -9.11 -28.37 24.33
C ASP A 162 -9.18 -29.71 25.10
N ALA A 163 -8.26 -30.63 24.82
CA ALA A 163 -8.14 -31.92 25.50
C ALA A 163 -7.25 -31.91 26.76
N LEU A 164 -6.62 -30.78 27.10
CA LEU A 164 -5.77 -30.69 28.29
C LEU A 164 -6.58 -30.73 29.59
N ASP A 165 -5.95 -31.24 30.65
CA ASP A 165 -6.52 -31.15 31.98
C ASP A 165 -6.39 -29.72 32.56
N GLU A 166 -7.15 -29.43 33.62
CA GLU A 166 -7.15 -28.11 34.26
C GLU A 166 -5.77 -27.69 34.77
N ARG A 167 -4.93 -28.65 35.15
CA ARG A 167 -3.58 -28.41 35.69
C ARG A 167 -2.62 -27.97 34.59
N ASP A 168 -2.64 -28.64 33.46
CA ASP A 168 -1.84 -28.33 32.28
C ASP A 168 -2.23 -26.97 31.69
N HIS A 169 -3.54 -26.69 31.59
CA HIS A 169 -4.04 -25.35 31.21
C HIS A 169 -3.51 -24.25 32.14
N LYS A 170 -3.54 -24.47 33.47
CA LYS A 170 -3.05 -23.50 34.45
C LYS A 170 -1.55 -23.24 34.30
N ILE A 171 -0.76 -24.24 33.95
CA ILE A 171 0.68 -24.08 33.65
C ILE A 171 0.86 -23.16 32.44
N LEU A 172 0.18 -23.46 31.32
CA LEU A 172 0.28 -22.66 30.10
C LEU A 172 -0.18 -21.21 30.31
N ALA A 173 -1.31 -21.00 30.99
CA ALA A 173 -1.82 -19.66 31.33
C ALA A 173 -0.92 -18.89 32.31
N THR A 174 -0.17 -19.59 33.17
CA THR A 174 0.82 -18.95 34.04
C THR A 174 2.05 -18.51 33.24
N LEU A 175 2.51 -19.35 32.31
CA LEU A 175 3.62 -19.02 31.43
C LEU A 175 3.30 -17.84 30.51
N ASP A 176 2.10 -17.78 29.91
CA ASP A 176 1.75 -16.64 29.03
C ASP A 176 1.74 -15.31 29.82
N ARG A 177 1.20 -15.30 31.05
CA ARG A 177 1.25 -14.15 31.95
C ARG A 177 2.68 -13.76 32.38
N SER A 178 3.61 -14.70 32.44
CA SER A 178 5.02 -14.44 32.78
C SER A 178 5.91 -14.18 31.57
N GLY A 179 5.33 -13.83 30.41
CA GLY A 179 6.08 -13.51 29.20
C GLY A 179 6.47 -14.72 28.34
N GLY A 180 5.83 -15.87 28.58
CA GLY A 180 5.94 -17.09 27.79
C GLY A 180 7.11 -18.01 28.14
N THR A 181 7.87 -17.71 29.20
CA THR A 181 9.07 -18.47 29.60
C THR A 181 8.98 -18.84 31.08
N GLY A 182 9.53 -20.00 31.45
CA GLY A 182 9.54 -20.48 32.83
C GLY A 182 10.76 -21.34 33.14
N ILE A 183 11.16 -21.33 34.41
CA ILE A 183 12.32 -22.08 34.91
C ILE A 183 11.82 -23.25 35.77
N THR A 184 12.25 -24.46 35.46
CA THR A 184 11.89 -25.70 36.15
C THR A 184 12.94 -26.80 35.93
N LYS A 185 13.21 -27.60 36.97
CA LYS A 185 14.07 -28.79 36.86
C LYS A 185 13.48 -29.88 35.97
N ASP A 186 12.16 -29.88 35.79
CA ASP A 186 11.46 -30.82 34.91
C ASP A 186 11.69 -30.51 33.42
N ALA A 187 12.45 -29.45 33.11
CA ALA A 187 12.92 -29.15 31.77
C ALA A 187 14.09 -30.06 31.36
N ALA A 188 14.73 -30.81 32.26
CA ALA A 188 15.90 -31.62 31.93
C ALA A 188 15.56 -32.76 30.93
N PRO A 189 16.48 -33.14 30.01
CA PRO A 189 16.26 -34.24 29.06
C PRO A 189 15.93 -35.59 29.68
N ASP A 190 16.43 -35.84 30.88
CA ASP A 190 16.27 -37.04 31.70
C ASP A 190 15.14 -36.91 32.75
N ALA A 191 14.38 -35.81 32.74
CA ALA A 191 13.23 -35.65 33.62
C ALA A 191 12.16 -36.73 33.35
N ASP A 192 11.45 -37.14 34.41
CA ASP A 192 10.41 -38.17 34.34
C ASP A 192 9.34 -37.82 33.29
N PRO A 193 9.19 -38.63 32.22
CA PRO A 193 8.27 -38.35 31.12
C PRO A 193 6.79 -38.24 31.54
N GLN A 194 6.41 -38.74 32.72
CA GLN A 194 5.04 -38.66 33.23
C GLN A 194 4.70 -37.32 33.87
N ARG A 195 5.69 -36.45 34.13
CA ARG A 195 5.48 -35.13 34.72
C ARG A 195 4.85 -34.17 33.70
N PRO A 196 4.12 -33.12 34.16
CA PRO A 196 3.44 -32.17 33.27
C PRO A 196 4.37 -31.53 32.24
N ILE A 197 5.54 -31.05 32.64
CA ILE A 197 6.45 -30.33 31.74
C ILE A 197 7.00 -31.23 30.61
N PRO A 198 7.57 -32.43 30.89
CA PRO A 198 7.96 -33.37 29.83
C PRO A 198 6.83 -33.80 28.91
N ARG A 199 5.61 -33.99 29.43
CA ARG A 199 4.42 -34.29 28.61
C ARG A 199 4.08 -33.16 27.65
N LEU A 200 4.01 -31.92 28.16
CA LEU A 200 3.75 -30.72 27.36
C LEU A 200 4.85 -30.47 26.32
N ILE A 201 6.11 -30.81 26.62
CA ILE A 201 7.21 -30.79 25.64
C ILE A 201 7.01 -31.85 24.56
N ALA A 202 6.68 -33.09 24.95
CA ALA A 202 6.45 -34.19 24.01
C ALA A 202 5.26 -33.92 23.06
N GLN A 203 4.27 -33.15 23.52
CA GLN A 203 3.13 -32.69 22.72
C GLN A 203 3.43 -31.43 21.88
N GLY A 204 4.64 -30.86 21.96
CA GLY A 204 5.01 -29.64 21.21
C GLY A 204 4.38 -28.34 21.74
N LEU A 205 3.76 -28.37 22.92
CA LEU A 205 3.15 -27.19 23.55
C LEU A 205 4.20 -26.34 24.26
N LEU A 206 5.22 -27.00 24.81
CA LEU A 206 6.40 -26.38 25.40
C LEU A 206 7.66 -26.75 24.63
N ILE A 207 8.63 -25.87 24.70
CA ILE A 207 9.92 -26.02 24.04
C ILE A 207 10.99 -25.91 25.10
N ARG A 208 11.88 -26.90 25.12
CA ARG A 208 13.05 -26.93 26.00
C ARG A 208 14.11 -25.97 25.45
N VAL A 209 14.46 -24.95 26.22
CA VAL A 209 15.54 -24.01 25.88
C VAL A 209 16.87 -24.55 26.42
N ASP A 210 16.86 -25.03 27.67
CA ASP A 210 18.00 -25.69 28.33
C ASP A 210 17.47 -26.70 29.36
N SER A 211 18.34 -27.29 30.19
CA SER A 211 17.95 -28.29 31.21
C SER A 211 17.09 -27.73 32.36
N THR A 212 16.91 -26.42 32.43
CA THR A 212 16.17 -25.70 33.46
C THR A 212 15.11 -24.75 32.92
N THR A 213 15.07 -24.48 31.61
CA THR A 213 14.23 -23.44 31.02
C THR A 213 13.31 -24.01 29.95
N VAL A 214 12.02 -23.66 30.04
CA VAL A 214 11.00 -23.95 29.03
C VAL A 214 10.34 -22.68 28.53
N ARG A 215 9.83 -22.75 27.30
CA ARG A 215 9.09 -21.66 26.66
C ARG A 215 7.83 -22.19 25.98
N LEU A 216 6.78 -21.38 25.93
CA LEU A 216 5.59 -21.67 25.12
C LEU A 216 5.98 -21.72 23.64
N SER A 217 5.44 -22.70 22.91
CA SER A 217 5.55 -22.71 21.45
C SER A 217 4.77 -21.55 20.82
N MET A 218 5.19 -21.10 19.64
CA MET A 218 4.57 -19.96 18.97
C MET A 218 3.06 -20.17 18.73
N PRO A 219 2.59 -21.32 18.19
CA PRO A 219 1.15 -21.53 17.99
C PRO A 219 0.32 -21.44 19.28
N VAL A 220 0.82 -22.03 20.38
CA VAL A 220 0.13 -21.99 21.69
C VAL A 220 -0.01 -20.56 22.21
N ARG A 221 0.97 -19.68 21.98
CA ARG A 221 0.87 -18.28 22.39
C ARG A 221 -0.24 -17.52 21.65
N TYR A 222 -0.47 -17.81 20.37
CA TYR A 222 -1.58 -17.21 19.62
C TYR A 222 -2.91 -17.72 20.16
N LEU A 223 -3.04 -19.04 20.30
CA LEU A 223 -4.29 -19.68 20.73
C LEU A 223 -4.70 -19.28 22.16
N LEU A 224 -3.75 -19.18 23.10
CA LEU A 224 -4.01 -18.69 24.47
C LEU A 224 -4.52 -17.24 24.51
N ARG A 225 -4.27 -16.45 23.46
CA ARG A 225 -4.73 -15.06 23.31
C ARG A 225 -6.00 -14.95 22.46
N GLY A 226 -6.61 -16.08 22.10
CA GLY A 226 -7.77 -16.12 21.22
C GLY A 226 -7.47 -15.70 19.78
N GLN A 227 -6.22 -15.81 19.34
CA GLN A 227 -5.78 -15.48 17.98
C GLN A 227 -5.45 -16.76 17.20
N GLN A 228 -5.65 -16.73 15.89
CA GLN A 228 -5.20 -17.81 15.02
C GLN A 228 -3.70 -17.69 14.72
N PRO A 229 -2.93 -18.78 14.82
CA PRO A 229 -1.53 -18.77 14.42
C PRO A 229 -1.41 -18.57 12.90
N PRO A 230 -0.40 -17.83 12.42
CA PRO A 230 -0.19 -17.67 10.99
C PRO A 230 0.21 -19.01 10.34
N LEU A 231 -0.35 -19.31 9.18
CA LEU A 231 0.00 -20.48 8.38
C LEU A 231 1.35 -20.26 7.69
N ILE A 232 2.41 -20.86 8.22
CA ILE A 232 3.80 -20.70 7.75
C ILE A 232 4.40 -22.08 7.46
N PRO A 233 4.19 -22.64 6.26
CA PRO A 233 4.91 -23.84 5.87
C PRO A 233 6.40 -23.51 5.73
N VAL A 234 7.26 -24.45 6.12
CA VAL A 234 8.72 -24.25 6.12
C VAL A 234 9.39 -24.75 4.85
N LEU A 235 8.74 -25.62 4.08
CA LEU A 235 9.28 -26.14 2.82
C LEU A 235 8.74 -25.35 1.62
N PRO A 236 9.59 -25.09 0.60
CA PRO A 236 9.14 -24.45 -0.62
C PRO A 236 8.15 -25.36 -1.34
N SER A 237 7.17 -24.74 -1.99
CA SER A 237 6.28 -25.43 -2.92
C SER A 237 6.76 -25.23 -4.36
N SER A 238 6.41 -26.16 -5.25
CA SER A 238 6.70 -26.03 -6.67
C SER A 238 6.12 -24.74 -7.22
N ARG A 239 6.98 -23.93 -7.87
CA ARG A 239 6.52 -22.79 -8.68
C ARG A 239 5.78 -23.31 -9.90
N VAL A 240 4.76 -22.59 -10.31
CA VAL A 240 3.99 -22.89 -11.52
C VAL A 240 4.44 -21.91 -12.59
N GLU A 241 4.54 -22.37 -13.83
CA GLU A 241 4.75 -21.46 -14.95
C GLU A 241 3.52 -20.56 -15.12
N PHE A 242 3.74 -19.25 -15.14
CA PHE A 242 2.66 -18.30 -15.29
C PHE A 242 2.04 -18.43 -16.69
N ALA A 243 0.73 -18.64 -16.75
CA ALA A 243 -0.02 -18.67 -17.99
C ALA A 243 -1.35 -17.94 -17.82
N ALA A 244 -1.50 -16.77 -18.44
CA ALA A 244 -2.79 -16.10 -18.56
C ALA A 244 -3.72 -16.93 -19.46
N SER A 245 -5.03 -16.84 -19.22
CA SER A 245 -6.05 -17.53 -20.01
C SER A 245 -7.09 -16.54 -20.49
N SER A 246 -7.48 -16.62 -21.77
CA SER A 246 -8.54 -15.78 -22.35
C SER A 246 -9.82 -15.79 -21.50
N LYS A 247 -10.21 -16.96 -20.97
CA LYS A 247 -11.40 -17.08 -20.10
C LYS A 247 -11.25 -16.30 -18.79
N ASN A 248 -10.07 -16.32 -18.18
CA ASN A 248 -9.81 -15.56 -16.96
C ASN A 248 -9.80 -14.07 -17.23
N ASP A 249 -9.25 -13.66 -18.37
CA ASP A 249 -9.18 -12.28 -18.81
C ASP A 249 -10.56 -11.70 -19.16
N GLU A 250 -11.45 -12.48 -19.78
CA GLU A 250 -12.86 -12.11 -20.01
C GLU A 250 -13.61 -11.88 -18.67
N ASN A 251 -13.44 -12.80 -17.71
CA ASN A 251 -14.03 -12.66 -16.38
C ASN A 251 -13.46 -11.45 -15.61
N SER A 252 -12.15 -11.24 -15.73
CA SER A 252 -11.42 -10.09 -15.18
C SER A 252 -11.99 -8.78 -15.72
N ALA A 253 -12.16 -8.68 -17.05
CA ALA A 253 -12.72 -7.51 -17.70
C ALA A 253 -14.15 -7.22 -17.25
N GLY A 254 -15.02 -8.24 -17.21
CA GLY A 254 -16.40 -8.07 -16.72
C GLY A 254 -16.45 -7.54 -15.28
N THR A 255 -15.60 -8.08 -14.40
CA THR A 255 -15.52 -7.67 -13.00
C THR A 255 -14.96 -6.25 -12.84
N GLY A 256 -13.87 -5.93 -13.55
CA GLY A 256 -13.26 -4.61 -13.53
C GLY A 256 -14.18 -3.50 -14.07
N LEU A 257 -14.90 -3.79 -15.16
CA LEU A 257 -15.85 -2.84 -15.75
C LEU A 257 -17.07 -2.60 -14.87
N GLU A 258 -17.47 -3.57 -14.04
CA GLU A 258 -18.50 -3.35 -13.02
C GLU A 258 -18.03 -2.35 -11.94
N VAL A 259 -16.74 -2.40 -11.55
CA VAL A 259 -16.16 -1.39 -10.64
C VAL A 259 -16.12 -0.01 -11.30
N VAL A 260 -15.79 0.07 -12.59
CA VAL A 260 -15.87 1.32 -13.37
C VAL A 260 -17.30 1.87 -13.36
N ARG A 261 -18.31 1.02 -13.56
CA ARG A 261 -19.73 1.42 -13.50
C ARG A 261 -20.10 2.01 -12.14
N LEU A 262 -19.76 1.32 -11.05
CA LEU A 262 -20.00 1.80 -9.68
C LEU A 262 -19.28 3.12 -9.39
N MET A 263 -18.04 3.28 -9.86
CA MET A 263 -17.28 4.52 -9.73
C MET A 263 -17.94 5.68 -10.47
N ARG A 264 -18.45 5.47 -11.70
CA ARG A 264 -19.18 6.51 -12.45
C ARG A 264 -20.44 6.96 -11.71
N ILE A 265 -21.17 6.03 -11.11
CA ILE A 265 -22.35 6.35 -10.28
C ILE A 265 -21.89 7.17 -9.07
N LEU A 266 -20.87 6.71 -8.34
CA LEU A 266 -20.34 7.42 -7.17
C LEU A 266 -19.99 8.88 -7.49
N LEU A 267 -19.22 9.12 -8.56
CA LEU A 267 -18.75 10.46 -8.93
C LEU A 267 -19.91 11.37 -9.36
N ARG A 268 -20.92 10.81 -10.04
CA ARG A 268 -22.12 11.56 -10.43
C ARG A 268 -22.94 11.97 -9.20
N GLU A 269 -23.23 11.02 -8.31
CA GLU A 269 -24.05 11.29 -7.13
C GLU A 269 -23.34 12.22 -6.14
N LEU A 270 -22.05 12.00 -5.84
CA LEU A 270 -21.28 12.90 -4.96
C LEU A 270 -21.04 14.28 -5.58
N GLY A 271 -21.03 14.38 -6.92
CA GLY A 271 -20.98 15.66 -7.60
C GLY A 271 -22.28 16.45 -7.43
N HIS A 272 -23.41 15.78 -7.26
CA HIS A 272 -24.70 16.44 -7.03
C HIS A 272 -24.96 16.71 -5.54
N ASP A 273 -24.67 15.73 -4.68
CA ASP A 273 -24.86 15.76 -3.23
C ASP A 273 -23.56 15.32 -2.53
N PRO A 274 -22.61 16.26 -2.30
CA PRO A 274 -21.38 15.98 -1.57
C PRO A 274 -21.66 15.41 -0.19
N MET A 275 -20.85 14.45 0.24
CA MET A 275 -21.15 13.68 1.43
C MET A 275 -20.51 14.31 2.67
N PRO A 276 -21.28 14.80 3.66
CA PRO A 276 -20.73 15.48 4.82
C PRO A 276 -19.96 14.53 5.73
N LEU A 277 -18.84 15.03 6.26
CA LEU A 277 -18.07 14.38 7.32
C LEU A 277 -18.50 14.89 8.69
N LEU A 278 -18.29 14.06 9.71
CA LEU A 278 -18.47 14.46 11.10
C LEU A 278 -17.34 15.44 11.53
N LYS A 279 -17.49 16.10 12.68
CA LYS A 279 -16.50 17.07 13.20
C LYS A 279 -15.09 16.51 13.39
N ASP A 280 -14.98 15.21 13.63
CA ASP A 280 -13.73 14.45 13.75
C ASP A 280 -13.17 14.00 12.38
N GLY A 281 -13.83 14.34 11.27
CA GLY A 281 -13.40 14.06 9.91
C GLY A 281 -13.69 12.64 9.43
N VAL A 282 -14.49 11.86 10.19
CA VAL A 282 -14.90 10.50 9.82
C VAL A 282 -16.26 10.49 9.14
N LEU A 283 -16.56 9.42 8.40
CA LEU A 283 -17.85 9.27 7.75
C LEU A 283 -18.92 8.78 8.74
N GLY A 284 -20.07 9.45 8.77
CA GLY A 284 -21.21 9.08 9.62
C GLY A 284 -22.03 7.91 9.08
N VAL A 285 -22.74 7.21 9.97
CA VAL A 285 -23.57 6.02 9.61
C VAL A 285 -24.63 6.37 8.57
N ARG A 286 -25.29 7.53 8.68
CA ARG A 286 -26.29 7.99 7.70
C ARG A 286 -25.69 8.14 6.30
N SER A 287 -24.51 8.75 6.21
CA SER A 287 -23.78 8.92 4.97
C SER A 287 -23.43 7.57 4.33
N VAL A 288 -23.02 6.59 5.14
CA VAL A 288 -22.79 5.20 4.69
C VAL A 288 -24.08 4.55 4.17
N THR A 289 -25.21 4.72 4.86
CA THR A 289 -26.51 4.20 4.39
C THR A 289 -26.96 4.84 3.08
N THR A 290 -26.69 6.13 2.90
CA THR A 290 -26.93 6.82 1.62
C THR A 290 -26.05 6.23 0.52
N LEU A 291 -24.76 6.03 0.80
CA LEU A 291 -23.78 5.45 -0.12
C LEU A 291 -24.21 4.05 -0.61
N THR A 292 -24.61 3.16 0.29
CA THR A 292 -25.06 1.80 -0.06
C THR A 292 -26.33 1.84 -0.92
N ARG A 293 -27.23 2.77 -0.66
CA ARG A 293 -28.52 2.88 -1.36
C ARG A 293 -28.35 3.30 -2.81
N PHE A 294 -27.55 4.32 -3.12
CA PHE A 294 -27.42 4.78 -4.51
C PHE A 294 -26.43 3.93 -5.33
N LEU A 295 -25.49 3.25 -4.68
CA LEU A 295 -24.64 2.26 -5.35
C LEU A 295 -25.33 0.91 -5.54
N ASP A 296 -26.49 0.69 -4.91
CA ASP A 296 -27.21 -0.58 -4.88
C ASP A 296 -26.30 -1.76 -4.50
N SER A 297 -25.59 -1.61 -3.37
CA SER A 297 -24.56 -2.57 -2.93
C SER A 297 -24.51 -2.70 -1.41
N ASP A 298 -23.84 -3.75 -0.94
CA ASP A 298 -23.57 -3.93 0.49
C ASP A 298 -22.57 -2.88 1.02
N GLU A 299 -22.52 -2.73 2.35
CA GLU A 299 -21.68 -1.73 3.02
C GLU A 299 -20.19 -1.86 2.66
N LEU A 300 -19.65 -3.08 2.59
CA LEU A 300 -18.23 -3.29 2.30
C LEU A 300 -17.91 -2.91 0.85
N THR A 301 -18.75 -3.30 -0.10
CA THR A 301 -18.60 -2.92 -1.52
C THR A 301 -18.68 -1.41 -1.69
N ALA A 302 -19.66 -0.76 -1.09
CA ALA A 302 -19.82 0.70 -1.11
C ALA A 302 -18.57 1.42 -0.58
N LEU A 303 -18.05 0.98 0.57
CA LEU A 303 -16.83 1.54 1.16
C LEU A 303 -15.55 1.20 0.38
N ARG A 304 -15.50 0.06 -0.31
CA ARG A 304 -14.41 -0.27 -1.26
C ARG A 304 -14.39 0.69 -2.44
N VAL A 305 -15.54 0.98 -3.06
CA VAL A 305 -15.64 1.98 -4.14
C VAL A 305 -15.18 3.35 -3.65
N MET A 306 -15.64 3.80 -2.48
CA MET A 306 -15.20 5.07 -1.89
C MET A 306 -13.69 5.09 -1.60
N SER A 307 -13.14 4.02 -1.03
CA SER A 307 -11.70 3.89 -0.75
C SER A 307 -10.87 3.97 -2.02
N LEU A 308 -11.35 3.32 -3.08
CA LEU A 308 -10.72 3.33 -4.40
C LEU A 308 -10.77 4.73 -5.01
N ALA A 309 -11.90 5.43 -4.92
CA ALA A 309 -12.04 6.79 -5.42
C ALA A 309 -11.04 7.76 -4.76
N ILE A 310 -10.83 7.61 -3.45
CA ILE A 310 -9.82 8.37 -2.69
C ILE A 310 -8.40 7.99 -3.13
N SER A 311 -8.15 6.69 -3.35
CA SER A 311 -6.83 6.18 -3.75
C SER A 311 -6.39 6.67 -5.13
N CYS A 312 -7.35 6.88 -6.04
CA CYS A 312 -7.14 7.41 -7.39
C CYS A 312 -7.24 8.95 -7.47
N ASP A 313 -7.37 9.64 -6.33
CA ASP A 313 -7.61 11.10 -6.24
C ASP A 313 -8.84 11.57 -7.05
N LEU A 314 -9.83 10.70 -7.27
CA LEU A 314 -11.10 11.03 -7.92
C LEU A 314 -12.08 11.66 -6.93
N VAL A 315 -11.98 11.29 -5.65
CA VAL A 315 -12.72 11.89 -4.54
C VAL A 315 -11.73 12.36 -3.49
N ALA A 316 -11.96 13.53 -2.91
CA ALA A 316 -11.15 14.04 -1.82
C ALA A 316 -12.00 14.67 -0.72
N ARG A 317 -11.36 14.86 0.44
CA ARG A 317 -11.90 15.63 1.55
C ARG A 317 -11.65 17.12 1.32
N GLY A 318 -12.68 17.94 1.46
CA GLY A 318 -12.53 19.39 1.44
C GLY A 318 -13.86 20.12 1.48
N VAL A 319 -13.80 21.44 1.28
CA VAL A 319 -14.98 22.30 1.15
C VAL A 319 -15.41 22.29 -0.32
N PRO A 320 -16.62 21.79 -0.65
CA PRO A 320 -17.10 21.73 -2.03
C PRO A 320 -17.36 23.12 -2.62
N ASP A 321 -17.14 23.25 -3.93
CA ASP A 321 -17.53 24.41 -4.73
C ASP A 321 -18.35 23.97 -5.96
N PRO A 322 -19.62 24.40 -6.11
CA PRO A 322 -20.39 25.21 -5.16
C PRO A 322 -20.70 24.45 -3.86
N LEU A 323 -20.97 25.20 -2.79
CA LEU A 323 -21.40 24.64 -1.51
C LEU A 323 -22.76 23.93 -1.64
N PRO A 324 -22.98 22.81 -0.94
CA PRO A 324 -24.27 22.15 -0.88
C PRO A 324 -25.32 23.04 -0.21
N ALA A 325 -26.59 22.86 -0.58
CA ALA A 325 -27.70 23.68 -0.07
C ALA A 325 -27.85 23.57 1.46
N ASP A 326 -27.61 22.38 2.01
CA ASP A 326 -27.62 22.10 3.45
C ASP A 326 -26.19 22.12 4.04
N ASP A 327 -25.41 23.18 3.73
CA ASP A 327 -24.07 23.32 4.28
C ASP A 327 -24.08 23.33 5.81
N THR A 328 -23.25 22.46 6.40
CA THR A 328 -23.09 22.34 7.85
C THR A 328 -21.82 23.04 8.36
N GLY A 329 -21.05 23.68 7.47
CA GLY A 329 -19.79 24.36 7.77
C GLY A 329 -18.64 23.39 8.06
N GLY A 330 -18.73 22.16 7.58
CA GLY A 330 -17.75 21.09 7.76
C GLY A 330 -17.07 20.66 6.45
N ASP A 331 -16.19 19.67 6.53
CA ASP A 331 -15.59 19.06 5.35
C ASP A 331 -16.53 18.01 4.74
N TYR A 332 -16.43 17.82 3.44
CA TYR A 332 -17.20 16.85 2.67
C TYR A 332 -16.27 15.92 1.91
N LEU A 333 -16.76 14.72 1.58
CA LEU A 333 -16.22 13.91 0.49
C LEU A 333 -16.92 14.33 -0.80
N CYS A 334 -16.11 14.76 -1.77
CA CYS A 334 -16.58 15.37 -3.01
C CYS A 334 -15.65 14.97 -4.17
N PRO A 335 -16.14 14.85 -5.42
CA PRO A 335 -15.27 14.59 -6.56
C PRO A 335 -14.24 15.70 -6.76
N THR A 336 -13.05 15.34 -7.22
CA THR A 336 -12.02 16.31 -7.62
C THR A 336 -12.19 16.70 -9.09
N HIS A 337 -11.46 17.70 -9.56
CA HIS A 337 -11.41 18.01 -11.00
C HIS A 337 -10.84 16.86 -11.85
N ARG A 338 -10.03 15.96 -11.27
CA ARG A 338 -9.54 14.76 -11.97
C ARG A 338 -10.67 13.77 -12.27
N ALA A 339 -11.76 13.82 -11.51
CA ALA A 339 -12.94 12.99 -11.79
C ALA A 339 -13.53 13.31 -13.17
N ASP A 340 -13.50 14.57 -13.60
CA ASP A 340 -14.04 14.98 -14.90
C ASP A 340 -13.19 14.43 -16.05
N GLU A 341 -11.86 14.49 -15.94
CA GLU A 341 -10.91 13.88 -16.88
C GLU A 341 -11.08 12.35 -16.95
N TRP A 342 -11.26 11.71 -15.79
CA TRP A 342 -11.50 10.28 -15.72
C TRP A 342 -12.83 9.90 -16.38
N LEU A 343 -13.92 10.63 -16.10
CA LEU A 343 -15.26 10.36 -16.66
C LEU A 343 -15.32 10.45 -18.18
N VAL A 344 -14.48 11.29 -18.80
CA VAL A 344 -14.40 11.44 -20.27
C VAL A 344 -13.42 10.46 -20.94
N SER A 345 -12.64 9.73 -20.16
CA SER A 345 -11.67 8.76 -20.68
C SER A 345 -12.33 7.48 -21.20
N PRO A 346 -11.72 6.77 -22.17
CA PRO A 346 -12.20 5.44 -22.61
C PRO A 346 -12.32 4.45 -21.45
N LEU A 347 -13.27 3.51 -21.50
CA LEU A 347 -13.51 2.56 -20.40
C LEU A 347 -12.27 1.74 -20.01
N ALA A 348 -11.45 1.35 -20.99
CA ALA A 348 -10.18 0.67 -20.74
C ALA A 348 -9.25 1.50 -19.84
N HIS A 349 -9.08 2.78 -20.19
CA HIS A 349 -8.26 3.72 -19.43
C HIS A 349 -8.87 4.03 -18.06
N GLN A 350 -10.21 4.09 -17.97
CA GLN A 350 -10.90 4.21 -16.68
C GLN A 350 -10.54 3.05 -15.76
N TRP A 351 -10.62 1.81 -16.26
CA TRP A 351 -10.29 0.61 -15.51
C TRP A 351 -8.80 0.55 -15.13
N SER A 352 -7.88 0.84 -16.05
CA SER A 352 -6.44 0.83 -15.79
C SER A 352 -6.05 1.80 -14.66
N GLN A 353 -6.61 3.02 -14.64
CA GLN A 353 -6.36 4.01 -13.59
C GLN A 353 -6.88 3.55 -12.23
N LEU A 354 -8.03 2.85 -12.19
CA LEU A 354 -8.55 2.28 -10.95
C LEU A 354 -7.63 1.18 -10.42
N VAL A 355 -7.20 0.24 -11.27
CA VAL A 355 -6.28 -0.83 -10.87
C VAL A 355 -4.93 -0.25 -10.41
N TYR A 356 -4.41 0.75 -11.12
CA TYR A 356 -3.17 1.44 -10.79
C TYR A 356 -3.24 2.12 -9.41
N GLY A 357 -4.26 2.95 -9.19
CA GLY A 357 -4.44 3.65 -7.91
C GLY A 357 -4.71 2.70 -6.75
N TRP A 358 -5.47 1.62 -6.96
CA TRP A 358 -5.63 0.55 -5.97
C TRP A 358 -4.28 -0.09 -5.61
N TYR A 359 -3.47 -0.45 -6.60
CA TYR A 359 -2.23 -1.19 -6.38
C TYR A 359 -1.18 -0.34 -5.64
N PHE A 360 -0.86 0.84 -6.16
CA PHE A 360 0.25 1.68 -5.67
C PHE A 360 -0.15 2.65 -4.56
N HIS A 361 -1.41 3.13 -4.54
CA HIS A 361 -1.81 4.25 -3.70
C HIS A 361 -2.88 3.90 -2.65
N GLY A 362 -3.49 2.71 -2.77
CA GLY A 362 -4.55 2.26 -1.86
C GLY A 362 -4.03 1.94 -0.46
N VAL A 363 -4.36 2.82 0.49
CA VAL A 363 -3.95 2.75 1.92
C VAL A 363 -5.12 2.63 2.90
N LEU A 364 -6.36 2.61 2.42
CA LEU A 364 -7.56 2.44 3.24
C LEU A 364 -7.97 0.97 3.33
N ARG A 365 -8.48 0.57 4.50
CA ARG A 365 -8.98 -0.77 4.82
C ARG A 365 -10.47 -0.70 5.13
N PRO A 366 -11.36 -0.70 4.11
CA PRO A 366 -12.80 -0.55 4.33
C PRO A 366 -13.39 -1.67 5.20
N TRP A 367 -12.81 -2.87 5.18
CA TRP A 367 -13.24 -4.00 6.02
C TRP A 367 -12.97 -3.82 7.53
N MET A 368 -12.23 -2.78 7.94
CA MET A 368 -12.05 -2.44 9.36
C MET A 368 -13.27 -1.72 9.95
N VAL A 369 -14.16 -1.20 9.12
CA VAL A 369 -15.36 -0.51 9.61
C VAL A 369 -16.24 -1.50 10.39
N ASN A 370 -16.84 -1.03 11.48
CA ASN A 370 -17.61 -1.81 12.46
C ASN A 370 -16.84 -2.86 13.28
N THR A 371 -15.54 -3.06 13.05
CA THR A 371 -14.69 -3.79 14.01
C THR A 371 -14.59 -3.00 15.32
N LEU A 372 -14.44 -3.69 16.45
CA LEU A 372 -14.37 -3.04 17.75
C LEU A 372 -12.95 -2.53 18.04
N ASP A 373 -12.84 -1.32 18.58
CA ASP A 373 -11.60 -0.77 19.13
C ASP A 373 -11.28 -1.37 20.51
N ASP A 374 -10.13 -0.99 21.08
CA ASP A 374 -9.69 -1.42 22.42
C ASP A 374 -10.68 -1.03 23.55
N LYS A 375 -11.62 -0.12 23.26
CA LYS A 375 -12.67 0.34 24.18
C LYS A 375 -14.04 -0.27 23.86
N GLY A 376 -14.11 -1.24 22.95
CA GLY A 376 -15.33 -1.91 22.54
C GLY A 376 -16.27 -1.05 21.67
N LYS A 377 -15.78 0.03 21.05
CA LYS A 377 -16.56 0.88 20.14
C LYS A 377 -16.30 0.51 18.68
N PRO A 378 -17.33 0.54 17.80
CA PRO A 378 -17.13 0.26 16.39
C PRO A 378 -16.31 1.35 15.69
N GLN A 379 -15.34 0.94 14.88
CA GLN A 379 -14.53 1.80 14.03
C GLN A 379 -15.38 2.37 12.88
N ARG A 380 -15.10 3.61 12.48
CA ARG A 380 -15.78 4.31 11.36
C ARG A 380 -14.85 4.48 10.16
N PHE A 381 -15.43 4.66 8.98
CA PHE A 381 -14.66 4.95 7.77
C PHE A 381 -13.89 6.28 7.91
N LEU A 382 -12.63 6.31 7.44
CA LEU A 382 -11.64 7.38 7.62
C LEU A 382 -11.12 7.59 9.05
N SER A 383 -11.52 6.76 10.02
CA SER A 383 -10.86 6.75 11.34
C SER A 383 -9.41 6.27 11.22
N PRO A 384 -8.51 6.62 12.16
CA PRO A 384 -7.10 6.20 12.12
C PRO A 384 -6.88 4.70 11.93
N ALA A 385 -7.78 3.85 12.47
CA ALA A 385 -7.71 2.40 12.34
C ALA A 385 -7.97 1.89 10.90
N THR A 386 -8.63 2.68 10.05
CA THR A 386 -8.87 2.33 8.65
C THR A 386 -7.67 2.63 7.75
N TRP A 387 -6.73 3.45 8.19
CA TRP A 387 -5.52 3.79 7.43
C TRP A 387 -4.40 2.77 7.68
N ASN A 388 -3.66 2.41 6.63
CA ASN A 388 -2.43 1.63 6.69
C ASN A 388 -1.52 1.92 5.49
N GLU A 389 -0.46 2.69 5.71
CA GLU A 389 0.53 3.05 4.69
C GLU A 389 1.28 1.84 4.11
N LYS A 390 1.28 0.70 4.81
CA LYS A 390 1.96 -0.52 4.36
C LYS A 390 1.07 -1.42 3.50
N LEU A 391 -0.17 -1.02 3.23
CA LEU A 391 -1.12 -1.83 2.47
C LEU A 391 -0.66 -2.11 1.03
N PRO A 392 -0.08 -1.15 0.27
CA PRO A 392 0.48 -1.44 -1.06
C PRO A 392 1.53 -2.55 -1.03
N LEU A 393 2.40 -2.56 -0.03
CA LEU A 393 3.45 -3.58 0.12
C LEU A 393 2.89 -4.98 0.43
N LEU A 394 1.81 -5.06 1.21
CA LEU A 394 1.13 -6.33 1.49
C LEU A 394 0.36 -6.83 0.26
N ARG A 395 -0.22 -5.90 -0.52
CA ARG A 395 -0.90 -6.20 -1.77
C ARG A 395 0.08 -6.72 -2.83
N GLU A 396 1.22 -6.04 -3.00
CA GLU A 396 2.32 -6.52 -3.86
C GLU A 396 2.72 -7.94 -3.46
N LEU A 397 3.04 -8.19 -2.18
CA LEU A 397 3.42 -9.52 -1.70
C LEU A 397 2.35 -10.57 -2.05
N THR A 398 1.08 -10.27 -1.81
CA THR A 398 -0.05 -11.18 -2.09
C THR A 398 -0.14 -11.50 -3.57
N LEU A 399 -0.08 -10.47 -4.43
CA LEU A 399 -0.23 -10.64 -5.88
C LEU A 399 0.99 -11.26 -6.54
N ARG A 400 2.21 -10.92 -6.10
CA ARG A 400 3.44 -11.60 -6.55
C ARG A 400 3.42 -13.08 -6.20
N THR A 401 2.95 -13.41 -4.99
CA THR A 401 2.80 -14.81 -4.58
C THR A 401 1.75 -15.52 -5.43
N ALA A 402 0.61 -14.86 -5.70
CA ALA A 402 -0.42 -15.40 -6.59
C ALA A 402 0.15 -15.65 -8.00
N ALA A 403 0.91 -14.71 -8.57
CA ALA A 403 1.52 -14.88 -9.89
C ALA A 403 2.53 -16.05 -9.94
N GLN A 404 3.23 -16.34 -8.84
CA GLN A 404 4.24 -17.41 -8.81
C GLN A 404 3.65 -18.83 -8.64
N HIS A 405 2.43 -18.93 -8.10
CA HIS A 405 1.87 -20.21 -7.66
C HIS A 405 0.47 -20.52 -8.21
N SER A 406 -0.23 -19.53 -8.76
CA SER A 406 -1.56 -19.76 -9.34
C SER A 406 -1.44 -20.34 -10.74
N THR A 407 -2.30 -21.31 -11.04
CA THR A 407 -2.50 -21.80 -12.41
C THR A 407 -3.60 -20.99 -13.10
N SER A 408 -3.82 -21.23 -14.38
CA SER A 408 -5.02 -20.74 -15.08
C SER A 408 -6.33 -21.24 -14.46
N SER A 409 -6.32 -22.42 -13.80
CA SER A 409 -7.47 -22.95 -13.06
C SER A 409 -7.64 -22.31 -11.67
N GLY A 410 -6.63 -21.57 -11.20
CA GLY A 410 -6.61 -20.92 -9.91
C GLY A 410 -5.84 -21.67 -8.83
N ILE A 411 -5.98 -21.17 -7.59
CA ILE A 411 -5.40 -21.70 -6.36
C ILE A 411 -6.34 -21.40 -5.19
N SER A 412 -6.45 -22.33 -4.24
CA SER A 412 -7.29 -22.11 -3.05
C SER A 412 -6.76 -20.98 -2.16
N ASP A 413 -7.65 -20.31 -1.41
CA ASP A 413 -7.25 -19.25 -0.47
C ASP A 413 -6.31 -19.79 0.61
N HIS A 414 -6.55 -21.00 1.10
CA HIS A 414 -5.67 -21.67 2.06
C HIS A 414 -4.26 -21.88 1.50
N SER A 415 -4.15 -22.42 0.28
CA SER A 415 -2.83 -22.63 -0.37
C SER A 415 -2.13 -21.30 -0.65
N LEU A 416 -2.86 -20.28 -1.11
CA LEU A 416 -2.30 -18.95 -1.33
C LEU A 416 -1.78 -18.34 -0.03
N ARG A 417 -2.55 -18.40 1.07
CA ARG A 417 -2.08 -17.99 2.41
C ARG A 417 -0.82 -18.73 2.83
N ALA A 418 -0.74 -20.04 2.58
CA ALA A 418 0.43 -20.84 2.89
C ALA A 418 1.66 -20.37 2.10
N HIS A 419 1.53 -20.06 0.81
CA HIS A 419 2.64 -19.52 0.01
C HIS A 419 3.05 -18.10 0.45
N ILE A 420 2.10 -17.26 0.85
CA ILE A 420 2.40 -15.91 1.39
C ILE A 420 3.16 -16.06 2.71
N GLY A 421 2.72 -16.99 3.58
CA GLY A 421 3.38 -17.36 4.82
C GLY A 421 4.79 -17.92 4.61
N PHE A 422 5.00 -18.76 3.60
CA PHE A 422 6.34 -19.21 3.19
C PHE A 422 7.21 -18.04 2.74
N THR A 423 6.68 -17.16 1.89
CA THR A 423 7.46 -16.09 1.23
C THR A 423 7.85 -14.99 2.20
N ALA A 424 6.98 -14.61 3.12
CA ALA A 424 7.22 -13.52 4.06
C ALA A 424 6.68 -13.81 5.48
N PRO A 425 7.20 -14.86 6.15
CA PRO A 425 6.72 -15.35 7.44
C PRO A 425 6.63 -14.25 8.52
N LEU A 426 7.67 -13.41 8.64
CA LEU A 426 7.68 -12.33 9.64
C LEU A 426 6.66 -11.21 9.32
N ARG A 427 6.32 -10.98 8.05
CA ARG A 427 5.27 -10.03 7.67
C ARG A 427 3.90 -10.57 8.04
N VAL A 428 3.62 -11.81 7.65
CA VAL A 428 2.35 -12.48 7.92
C VAL A 428 2.10 -12.62 9.41
N SER A 429 3.12 -12.90 10.22
CA SER A 429 2.96 -12.96 11.68
C SER A 429 2.56 -11.65 12.38
N ARG A 430 2.64 -10.52 11.67
CA ARG A 430 2.25 -9.20 12.20
C ARG A 430 0.90 -8.75 11.64
N VAL A 431 0.26 -9.57 10.82
CA VAL A 431 -0.97 -9.25 10.11
C VAL A 431 -1.98 -10.36 10.39
N SER A 432 -3.19 -10.00 10.80
CA SER A 432 -4.26 -10.98 11.00
C SER A 432 -4.53 -11.76 9.69
N PRO A 433 -4.77 -13.08 9.73
CA PRO A 433 -5.14 -13.87 8.54
C PRO A 433 -6.31 -13.26 7.75
N GLU A 434 -7.29 -12.70 8.44
CA GLU A 434 -8.47 -12.07 7.85
C GLU A 434 -8.10 -10.88 6.96
N HIS A 435 -7.03 -10.14 7.27
CA HIS A 435 -6.57 -9.05 6.42
C HIS A 435 -6.03 -9.53 5.08
N ILE A 436 -5.37 -10.69 5.06
CA ILE A 436 -4.88 -11.30 3.82
C ILE A 436 -6.07 -11.77 2.98
N ASP A 437 -7.06 -12.39 3.62
CA ASP A 437 -8.30 -12.82 2.94
C ASP A 437 -9.04 -11.63 2.33
N GLN A 438 -9.08 -10.48 3.02
CA GLN A 438 -9.67 -9.26 2.48
C GLN A 438 -8.88 -8.70 1.30
N LEU A 439 -7.53 -8.76 1.32
CA LEU A 439 -6.71 -8.35 0.17
C LEU A 439 -6.94 -9.25 -1.06
N ILE A 440 -7.09 -10.56 -0.85
CA ILE A 440 -7.46 -11.51 -1.92
C ILE A 440 -8.85 -11.17 -2.46
N ALA A 441 -9.82 -10.90 -1.58
CA ALA A 441 -11.18 -10.53 -1.96
C ALA A 441 -11.23 -9.19 -2.74
N GLU A 442 -10.41 -8.20 -2.37
CA GLU A 442 -10.29 -6.96 -3.14
C GLU A 442 -9.68 -7.18 -4.53
N ALA A 443 -8.62 -7.99 -4.61
CA ALA A 443 -7.98 -8.32 -5.88
C ALA A 443 -8.96 -9.01 -6.84
N ARG A 444 -9.84 -9.87 -6.31
CA ARG A 444 -10.96 -10.47 -7.06
C ARG A 444 -11.96 -9.40 -7.50
N TRP A 445 -12.39 -8.56 -6.57
CA TRP A 445 -13.40 -7.53 -6.80
C TRP A 445 -13.00 -6.52 -7.87
N ILE A 446 -11.73 -6.15 -7.99
CA ILE A 446 -11.26 -5.20 -9.01
C ILE A 446 -10.84 -5.89 -10.33
N GLY A 447 -10.97 -7.22 -10.41
CA GLY A 447 -10.67 -8.02 -11.59
C GLY A 447 -9.18 -8.37 -11.78
N VAL A 448 -8.32 -8.17 -10.79
CA VAL A 448 -6.90 -8.60 -10.88
C VAL A 448 -6.77 -10.11 -10.73
N LEU A 449 -7.58 -10.72 -9.87
CA LEU A 449 -7.70 -12.18 -9.72
C LEU A 449 -9.09 -12.64 -10.15
N THR A 450 -9.21 -13.88 -10.62
CA THR A 450 -10.54 -14.50 -10.79
C THR A 450 -11.08 -15.01 -9.45
N ALA A 451 -12.35 -15.40 -9.41
CA ALA A 451 -12.97 -15.97 -8.20
C ALA A 451 -12.21 -17.19 -7.62
N SER A 452 -11.48 -17.94 -8.45
CA SER A 452 -10.63 -19.06 -8.02
C SER A 452 -9.15 -18.67 -7.83
N ASN A 453 -8.80 -17.38 -7.81
CA ASN A 453 -7.43 -16.86 -7.86
C ASN A 453 -6.65 -17.28 -9.11
N GLY A 454 -7.34 -17.42 -10.24
CA GLY A 454 -6.71 -17.68 -11.54
C GLY A 454 -5.86 -16.50 -12.00
N THR A 455 -4.79 -16.82 -12.72
CA THR A 455 -3.90 -15.85 -13.37
C THR A 455 -4.65 -15.05 -14.45
N THR A 456 -4.38 -13.75 -14.50
CA THR A 456 -4.92 -12.80 -15.49
C THR A 456 -3.77 -11.99 -16.11
N SER A 457 -3.96 -11.47 -17.32
CA SER A 457 -2.99 -10.56 -17.96
C SER A 457 -2.80 -9.27 -17.17
N VAL A 458 -3.83 -8.83 -16.42
CA VAL A 458 -3.76 -7.66 -15.52
C VAL A 458 -2.81 -7.93 -14.35
N LEU A 459 -2.89 -9.12 -13.73
CA LEU A 459 -1.98 -9.55 -12.66
C LEU A 459 -0.52 -9.57 -13.13
N ASP A 460 -0.27 -10.16 -14.30
CA ASP A 460 1.07 -10.24 -14.89
C ASP A 460 1.69 -8.85 -15.06
N THR A 461 0.89 -7.93 -15.59
CA THR A 461 1.30 -6.55 -15.85
C THR A 461 1.70 -5.81 -14.58
N LEU A 462 0.94 -6.00 -13.49
CA LEU A 462 1.24 -5.39 -12.19
C LEU A 462 2.51 -5.94 -11.57
N VAL A 463 2.69 -7.27 -11.58
CA VAL A 463 3.81 -7.94 -10.90
C VAL A 463 5.14 -7.74 -11.62
N ASN A 464 5.11 -7.61 -12.95
CA ASN A 464 6.32 -7.43 -13.77
C ASN A 464 6.56 -5.97 -14.20
N GLY A 465 5.72 -5.03 -13.77
CA GLY A 465 5.84 -3.59 -14.01
C GLY A 465 6.53 -2.83 -12.88
N THR A 466 7.16 -1.70 -13.22
CA THR A 466 7.55 -0.67 -12.24
C THR A 466 6.42 0.34 -12.08
N GLU A 467 6.39 1.12 -10.99
CA GLU A 467 5.35 2.15 -10.79
C GLU A 467 5.28 3.15 -11.95
N SER A 468 6.44 3.48 -12.54
CA SER A 468 6.57 4.39 -13.68
C SER A 468 6.06 3.82 -15.01
N THR A 469 6.05 2.50 -15.19
CA THR A 469 5.64 1.82 -16.44
C THR A 469 4.32 1.08 -16.32
N ALA A 470 3.81 0.86 -15.11
CA ALA A 470 2.64 0.03 -14.87
C ALA A 470 1.38 0.60 -15.52
N LEU A 471 1.12 1.91 -15.44
CA LEU A 471 -0.10 2.50 -16.01
C LEU A 471 -0.18 2.31 -17.53
N SER A 472 0.90 2.58 -18.27
CA SER A 472 0.91 2.45 -19.73
C SER A 472 0.79 0.99 -20.20
N ARG A 473 1.37 0.04 -19.45
CA ARG A 473 1.18 -1.39 -19.72
C ARG A 473 -0.24 -1.84 -19.38
N LEU A 474 -0.80 -1.36 -18.27
CA LEU A 474 -2.20 -1.62 -17.90
C LEU A 474 -3.15 -1.08 -18.96
N ASP A 475 -2.90 0.10 -19.53
CA ASP A 475 -3.68 0.64 -20.64
C ASP A 475 -3.68 -0.30 -21.84
N GLN A 476 -2.52 -0.80 -22.25
CA GLN A 476 -2.40 -1.73 -23.37
C GLN A 476 -3.16 -3.04 -23.13
N VAL A 477 -3.05 -3.61 -21.93
CA VAL A 477 -3.73 -4.87 -21.58
C VAL A 477 -5.22 -4.64 -21.44
N THR A 478 -5.66 -3.64 -20.66
CA THR A 478 -7.09 -3.36 -20.49
C THR A 478 -7.76 -3.04 -21.82
N GLN A 479 -7.10 -2.32 -22.74
CA GLN A 479 -7.62 -2.03 -24.07
C GLN A 479 -7.86 -3.29 -24.91
N SER A 480 -7.01 -4.33 -24.77
CA SER A 480 -7.21 -5.59 -25.49
C SER A 480 -8.29 -6.48 -24.88
N LEU A 481 -8.56 -6.31 -23.58
CA LEU A 481 -9.56 -7.08 -22.84
C LEU A 481 -10.96 -6.46 -22.85
N THR A 482 -11.05 -5.13 -22.98
CA THR A 482 -12.34 -4.44 -23.09
C THR A 482 -12.91 -4.58 -24.51
N PRO A 483 -14.20 -4.91 -24.66
CA PRO A 483 -14.86 -4.87 -25.96
C PRO A 483 -14.72 -3.50 -26.61
N ALA A 484 -14.56 -3.48 -27.93
CA ALA A 484 -14.51 -2.23 -28.69
C ALA A 484 -15.81 -1.44 -28.52
N GLU A 485 -15.69 -0.12 -28.52
CA GLU A 485 -16.86 0.75 -28.48
C GLU A 485 -17.75 0.51 -29.69
N VAL A 486 -19.06 0.45 -29.46
CA VAL A 486 -20.06 0.31 -30.50
C VAL A 486 -20.79 1.64 -30.68
N THR A 487 -20.87 2.10 -31.92
CA THR A 487 -21.71 3.25 -32.29
C THR A 487 -23.09 2.82 -32.74
N GLN A 488 -23.31 1.51 -32.89
CA GLN A 488 -24.52 0.93 -33.45
C GLN A 488 -25.42 0.39 -32.33
N LEU A 489 -26.69 0.80 -32.35
CA LEU A 489 -27.73 0.53 -31.37
C LEU A 489 -28.80 -0.38 -31.98
N ILE A 490 -29.40 -1.25 -31.19
CA ILE A 490 -30.40 -2.22 -31.65
C ILE A 490 -31.77 -1.80 -31.07
N PRO A 491 -32.69 -1.28 -31.89
CA PRO A 491 -34.03 -0.93 -31.43
C PRO A 491 -34.87 -2.19 -31.22
N GLN A 492 -35.72 -2.18 -30.20
CA GLN A 492 -36.64 -3.27 -29.89
C GLN A 492 -38.09 -2.79 -29.99
N ALA A 493 -39.05 -3.72 -29.98
CA ALA A 493 -40.46 -3.42 -30.22
C ALA A 493 -41.17 -2.71 -29.05
N ASP A 494 -40.57 -2.69 -27.86
CA ASP A 494 -41.17 -2.20 -26.62
C ASP A 494 -40.64 -0.83 -26.19
N MET A 495 -40.26 0.03 -27.14
CA MET A 495 -39.64 1.35 -26.92
C MET A 495 -38.27 1.30 -26.23
N THR A 496 -37.59 0.15 -26.27
CA THR A 496 -36.22 0.03 -25.76
C THR A 496 -35.19 0.03 -26.89
N ILE A 497 -34.00 0.49 -26.57
CA ILE A 497 -32.82 0.51 -27.43
C ILE A 497 -31.68 -0.17 -26.69
N LEU A 498 -31.18 -1.27 -27.26
CA LEU A 498 -30.06 -2.05 -26.76
C LEU A 498 -28.75 -1.55 -27.38
N ALA A 499 -27.80 -1.15 -26.54
CA ALA A 499 -26.40 -1.03 -26.90
C ALA A 499 -25.71 -2.38 -26.71
N PRO A 500 -25.25 -3.06 -27.77
CA PRO A 500 -24.66 -4.41 -27.67
C PRO A 500 -23.26 -4.43 -27.05
N GLY A 501 -22.69 -3.27 -26.75
CA GLY A 501 -21.36 -3.07 -26.22
C GLY A 501 -21.22 -1.68 -25.61
N PRO A 502 -20.02 -1.32 -25.13
CA PRO A 502 -19.78 -0.02 -24.55
C PRO A 502 -19.97 1.10 -25.57
N LEU A 503 -20.66 2.17 -25.18
CA LEU A 503 -20.90 3.34 -26.04
C LEU A 503 -19.78 4.37 -25.86
N PRO A 504 -19.33 5.05 -26.94
CA PRO A 504 -18.54 6.26 -26.82
C PRO A 504 -19.26 7.28 -25.92
N GLN A 505 -18.51 8.10 -25.18
CA GLN A 505 -19.08 9.02 -24.18
C GLN A 505 -20.19 9.90 -24.72
N LEU A 506 -19.97 10.57 -25.86
CA LEU A 506 -20.98 11.47 -26.44
C LEU A 506 -22.27 10.70 -26.77
N LEU A 507 -22.15 9.48 -27.29
CA LEU A 507 -23.29 8.63 -27.58
C LEU A 507 -24.01 8.19 -26.29
N MET A 508 -23.26 7.82 -25.25
CA MET A 508 -23.81 7.49 -23.94
C MET A 508 -24.54 8.66 -23.29
N GLN A 509 -23.99 9.88 -23.39
CA GLN A 509 -24.60 11.10 -22.84
C GLN A 509 -25.93 11.40 -23.53
N GLU A 510 -25.96 11.37 -24.86
CA GLU A 510 -27.19 11.56 -25.62
C GLU A 510 -28.22 10.45 -25.34
N MET A 511 -27.79 9.19 -25.21
CA MET A 511 -28.69 8.08 -24.85
C MET A 511 -29.24 8.21 -23.43
N THR A 512 -28.43 8.67 -22.46
CA THR A 512 -28.87 8.91 -21.08
C THR A 512 -29.80 10.12 -21.00
N LEU A 513 -29.61 11.11 -21.88
CA LEU A 513 -30.51 12.25 -22.00
C LEU A 513 -31.86 11.82 -22.59
N LEU A 514 -31.83 11.08 -23.71
CA LEU A 514 -32.99 10.68 -24.51
C LEU A 514 -33.74 9.45 -23.97
N GLY A 515 -33.13 8.65 -23.10
CA GLY A 515 -33.71 7.41 -22.54
C GLY A 515 -33.49 7.23 -21.04
N GLU A 516 -34.20 6.28 -20.45
CA GLU A 516 -34.02 5.81 -19.08
C GLU A 516 -33.27 4.47 -19.12
N ALA A 517 -32.16 4.37 -18.39
CA ALA A 517 -31.35 3.15 -18.39
C ALA A 517 -32.01 2.06 -17.53
N GLU A 518 -32.42 0.93 -18.15
CA GLU A 518 -32.96 -0.24 -17.46
C GLU A 518 -31.87 -1.23 -17.03
N SER A 519 -30.82 -1.33 -17.83
CA SER A 519 -29.63 -2.15 -17.54
C SER A 519 -28.38 -1.42 -18.04
N MET A 520 -27.34 -1.42 -17.21
CA MET A 520 -26.09 -0.65 -17.43
C MET A 520 -24.85 -1.54 -17.42
N GLY A 521 -24.98 -2.77 -17.92
CA GLY A 521 -23.85 -3.69 -18.10
C GLY A 521 -23.05 -3.40 -19.38
N LEU A 522 -22.16 -4.33 -19.73
CA LEU A 522 -21.43 -4.33 -21.01
C LEU A 522 -22.36 -4.15 -22.22
N ALA A 523 -23.55 -4.76 -22.15
CA ALA A 523 -24.69 -4.41 -22.98
C ALA A 523 -25.67 -3.56 -22.15
N SER A 524 -25.94 -2.35 -22.60
CA SER A 524 -26.83 -1.40 -21.91
C SER A 524 -28.19 -1.33 -22.60
N VAL A 525 -29.27 -1.20 -21.84
CA VAL A 525 -30.64 -1.10 -22.36
C VAL A 525 -31.24 0.22 -21.90
N TYR A 526 -31.74 1.01 -22.86
CA TYR A 526 -32.39 2.30 -22.62
C TYR A 526 -33.85 2.25 -23.05
N ARG A 527 -34.79 2.61 -22.17
CA ARG A 527 -36.20 2.80 -22.51
C ARG A 527 -36.46 4.25 -22.89
N ILE A 528 -37.08 4.48 -24.05
CA ILE A 528 -37.48 5.81 -24.48
C ILE A 528 -38.89 6.09 -23.95
N THR A 529 -39.04 7.15 -23.16
CA THR A 529 -40.30 7.55 -22.54
C THR A 529 -40.66 8.97 -22.96
N GLU A 530 -41.92 9.37 -22.76
CA GLU A 530 -42.33 10.76 -23.02
C GLU A 530 -41.49 11.74 -22.18
N SER A 531 -41.17 11.37 -20.93
CA SER A 531 -40.40 12.21 -20.02
C SER A 531 -38.95 12.36 -20.46
N SER A 532 -38.34 11.30 -21.01
CA SER A 532 -36.97 11.34 -21.52
C SER A 532 -36.84 12.15 -22.80
N VAL A 533 -37.82 12.05 -23.71
CA VAL A 533 -37.90 12.88 -24.93
C VAL A 533 -38.08 14.35 -24.57
N ARG A 534 -38.98 14.66 -23.63
CA ARG A 534 -39.17 16.05 -23.16
C ARG A 534 -37.90 16.62 -22.55
N ARG A 535 -37.23 15.85 -21.68
CA ARG A 535 -35.94 16.22 -21.09
C ARG A 535 -34.88 16.53 -22.14
N ALA A 536 -34.86 15.81 -23.25
CA ALA A 536 -33.97 16.10 -24.37
C ALA A 536 -34.33 17.42 -25.09
N LEU A 537 -35.61 17.71 -25.33
CA LEU A 537 -36.06 18.99 -25.91
C LEU A 537 -35.79 20.17 -24.96
N ASP A 538 -36.01 19.95 -23.66
CA ASP A 538 -35.70 20.89 -22.57
C ASP A 538 -34.19 21.07 -22.38
N ALA A 539 -33.34 20.26 -23.00
CA ALA A 539 -31.89 20.48 -23.07
C ALA A 539 -31.48 21.18 -24.38
N GLY A 540 -32.46 21.60 -25.18
CA GLY A 540 -32.29 22.35 -26.42
C GLY A 540 -32.10 21.50 -27.68
N ARG A 541 -32.39 20.19 -27.61
CA ARG A 541 -32.42 19.34 -28.81
C ARG A 541 -33.68 19.61 -29.62
N THR A 542 -33.58 19.61 -30.95
CA THR A 542 -34.74 19.66 -31.83
C THR A 542 -35.28 18.25 -32.13
N PRO A 543 -36.59 18.07 -32.44
CA PRO A 543 -37.10 16.76 -32.85
C PRO A 543 -36.37 16.18 -34.07
N GLU A 544 -35.92 17.03 -34.99
CA GLU A 544 -35.10 16.62 -36.14
C GLU A 544 -33.71 16.13 -35.71
N GLU A 545 -33.07 16.79 -34.74
CA GLU A 545 -31.80 16.35 -34.16
C GLU A 545 -31.95 15.02 -33.42
N LEU A 546 -33.00 14.82 -32.64
CA LEU A 546 -33.24 13.56 -31.91
C LEU A 546 -33.50 12.39 -32.86
N THR A 547 -34.38 12.60 -33.83
CA THR A 547 -34.69 11.57 -34.84
C THR A 547 -33.47 11.30 -35.72
N GLY A 548 -32.73 12.34 -36.11
CA GLY A 548 -31.50 12.23 -36.89
C GLY A 548 -30.39 11.51 -36.14
N PHE A 549 -30.22 11.81 -34.85
CA PHE A 549 -29.28 11.13 -33.96
C PHE A 549 -29.59 9.63 -33.85
N LEU A 550 -30.85 9.28 -33.58
CA LEU A 550 -31.25 7.87 -33.47
C LEU A 550 -31.06 7.13 -34.81
N ARG A 551 -31.47 7.72 -35.93
CA ARG A 551 -31.28 7.12 -37.26
C ARG A 551 -29.82 6.96 -37.65
N ALA A 552 -28.93 7.82 -37.15
CA ALA A 552 -27.49 7.71 -37.42
C ALA A 552 -26.83 6.53 -36.67
N HIS A 553 -27.42 6.08 -35.56
CA HIS A 553 -26.82 5.08 -34.67
C HIS A 553 -27.62 3.78 -34.59
N VAL A 554 -28.89 3.74 -34.97
CA VAL A 554 -29.71 2.52 -34.95
C VAL A 554 -29.40 1.60 -36.14
N LEU A 555 -29.24 0.31 -35.85
CA LEU A 555 -29.18 -0.76 -36.86
C LEU A 555 -30.56 -0.98 -37.47
N GLY A 556 -30.68 -0.65 -38.76
CA GLY A 556 -31.92 -0.81 -39.51
C GLY A 556 -32.79 0.45 -39.46
N GLU A 557 -34.10 0.26 -39.50
CA GLU A 557 -35.07 1.36 -39.45
C GLU A 557 -35.45 1.69 -38.02
N LEU A 558 -35.56 2.99 -37.71
CA LEU A 558 -36.05 3.45 -36.42
C LEU A 558 -37.53 3.07 -36.27
N PRO A 559 -37.95 2.40 -35.17
CA PRO A 559 -39.35 2.03 -35.00
C PRO A 559 -40.25 3.25 -35.05
N GLN A 560 -41.32 3.14 -35.83
CA GLN A 560 -42.29 4.21 -36.05
C GLN A 560 -42.91 4.72 -34.73
N SER A 561 -43.01 3.83 -33.74
CA SER A 561 -43.50 4.15 -32.40
C SER A 561 -42.62 5.20 -31.68
N ILE A 562 -41.30 5.14 -31.84
CA ILE A 562 -40.35 6.12 -31.28
C ILE A 562 -40.43 7.44 -32.07
N GLU A 563 -40.53 7.39 -33.39
CA GLU A 563 -40.67 8.61 -34.23
C GLU A 563 -41.95 9.39 -33.91
N TYR A 564 -43.06 8.67 -33.72
CA TYR A 564 -44.33 9.28 -33.32
C TYR A 564 -44.23 9.94 -31.94
N LEU A 565 -43.57 9.28 -30.98
CA LEU A 565 -43.36 9.83 -29.65
C LEU A 565 -42.58 11.15 -29.70
N ILE A 566 -41.49 11.21 -30.46
CA ILE A 566 -40.67 12.44 -30.60
C ILE A 566 -41.48 13.57 -31.23
N THR A 567 -42.18 13.28 -32.33
CA THR A 567 -42.95 14.29 -33.09
C THR A 567 -44.11 14.84 -32.26
N ASP A 568 -44.82 13.98 -31.53
CA ASP A 568 -45.97 14.38 -30.71
C ASP A 568 -45.55 15.29 -29.54
N VAL A 569 -44.41 14.98 -28.90
CA VAL A 569 -43.87 15.80 -27.79
C VAL A 569 -43.39 17.16 -28.31
N ALA A 570 -42.70 17.22 -29.45
CA ALA A 570 -42.12 18.47 -29.94
C ALA A 570 -43.13 19.48 -30.51
N ARG A 571 -44.24 19.02 -31.11
CA ARG A 571 -45.32 19.91 -31.60
C ARG A 571 -45.88 20.82 -30.49
N ARG A 572 -45.71 20.43 -29.23
CA ARG A 572 -46.24 21.14 -28.06
C ARG A 572 -45.24 22.17 -27.48
N HIS A 573 -44.06 22.38 -28.08
CA HIS A 573 -42.95 23.18 -27.55
C HIS A 573 -42.77 24.57 -28.26
N GLY A 574 -42.99 25.72 -27.58
CA GLY A 574 -42.50 27.09 -27.94
C GLY A 574 -43.36 28.11 -28.75
N SER A 575 -44.40 28.76 -28.21
CA SER A 575 -45.40 29.55 -28.99
C SER A 575 -45.61 31.10 -28.78
N LEU A 576 -44.80 31.95 -28.07
CA LEU A 576 -45.13 33.42 -27.87
C LEU A 576 -43.98 34.47 -27.53
N ARG A 577 -44.21 35.84 -27.65
CA ARG A 577 -43.27 37.05 -27.48
C ARG A 577 -43.35 37.84 -26.12
N GLY A 578 -42.40 38.78 -25.76
CA GLY A 578 -42.27 39.44 -24.41
C GLY A 578 -41.70 40.91 -24.22
N GLY A 579 -41.54 41.36 -22.95
CA GLY A 579 -41.02 42.67 -22.44
C GLY A 579 -40.05 42.52 -21.23
N PRO A 580 -39.44 43.57 -20.60
CA PRO A 580 -38.31 43.39 -19.68
C PRO A 580 -38.70 42.77 -18.34
N ALA A 581 -38.18 41.56 -18.13
CA ALA A 581 -38.35 40.74 -16.95
C ALA A 581 -36.97 40.15 -16.57
N VAL A 582 -36.54 40.33 -15.32
CA VAL A 582 -35.31 39.67 -14.82
C VAL A 582 -35.57 38.18 -14.62
N SER A 583 -36.80 37.84 -14.23
CA SER A 583 -37.30 36.47 -14.17
C SER A 583 -38.78 36.46 -14.56
N TYR A 584 -39.26 35.34 -15.06
CA TYR A 584 -40.66 35.13 -15.37
C TYR A 584 -41.13 33.78 -14.81
N LEU A 585 -42.43 33.66 -14.58
CA LEU A 585 -43.11 32.47 -14.11
C LEU A 585 -44.24 32.17 -15.09
N ARG A 586 -44.23 30.96 -15.64
CA ARG A 586 -45.32 30.47 -16.48
C ARG A 586 -46.01 29.31 -15.78
N CYS A 587 -47.32 29.34 -15.66
CA CYS A 587 -48.12 28.30 -15.00
C CYS A 587 -49.36 28.01 -15.83
N ALA A 588 -49.56 26.73 -16.19
CA ALA A 588 -50.68 26.32 -17.04
C ALA A 588 -52.05 26.43 -16.34
N ASP A 589 -52.08 26.45 -15.01
CA ASP A 589 -53.29 26.63 -14.20
C ASP A 589 -53.42 28.10 -13.78
N GLU A 590 -54.39 28.80 -14.40
CA GLU A 590 -54.67 30.20 -14.13
C GLU A 590 -55.08 30.44 -12.67
N ALA A 591 -55.79 29.50 -12.05
CA ALA A 591 -56.22 29.61 -10.67
C ALA A 591 -55.03 29.46 -9.71
N LEU A 592 -54.11 28.53 -9.99
CA LEU A 592 -52.88 28.36 -9.22
C LEU A 592 -51.95 29.57 -9.33
N LEU A 593 -51.76 30.13 -10.54
CA LEU A 593 -50.93 31.32 -10.70
C LEU A 593 -51.55 32.54 -10.01
N LEU A 594 -52.88 32.63 -10.01
CA LEU A 594 -53.63 33.64 -9.28
C LEU A 594 -53.50 33.44 -7.76
N GLU A 595 -53.52 32.20 -7.29
CA GLU A 595 -53.26 31.84 -5.89
C GLU A 595 -51.85 32.23 -5.46
N VAL A 596 -50.83 31.83 -6.24
CA VAL A 596 -49.43 32.22 -6.06
C VAL A 596 -49.29 33.74 -5.98
N SER A 597 -49.93 34.48 -6.89
CA SER A 597 -49.85 35.96 -6.94
C SER A 597 -50.42 36.66 -5.70
N ARG A 598 -51.18 35.94 -4.86
CA ARG A 598 -51.82 36.44 -3.63
C ARG A 598 -51.08 36.03 -2.35
N THR A 599 -49.97 35.31 -2.45
CA THR A 599 -49.16 34.92 -1.29
C THR A 599 -48.18 36.01 -0.85
N SER A 600 -47.71 35.93 0.40
CA SER A 600 -46.64 36.78 0.94
C SER A 600 -45.37 36.73 0.09
N ALA A 601 -45.00 35.55 -0.41
CA ALA A 601 -43.83 35.36 -1.25
C ALA A 601 -43.89 36.20 -2.54
N ALA A 602 -45.06 36.28 -3.20
CA ALA A 602 -45.24 37.06 -4.42
C ALA A 602 -45.02 38.56 -4.23
N GLU A 603 -45.36 39.09 -3.06
CA GLU A 603 -45.12 40.49 -2.70
C GLU A 603 -43.62 40.75 -2.44
N VAL A 604 -42.94 39.83 -1.74
CA VAL A 604 -41.49 39.91 -1.44
C VAL A 604 -40.63 39.89 -2.71
N VAL A 605 -41.03 39.11 -3.72
CA VAL A 605 -40.29 39.01 -4.99
C VAL A 605 -40.83 39.94 -6.08
N GLY A 606 -41.82 40.79 -5.80
CA GLY A 606 -42.37 41.74 -6.76
C GLY A 606 -42.97 41.07 -8.00
N LEU A 607 -43.78 40.03 -7.81
CA LEU A 607 -44.41 39.25 -8.87
C LEU A 607 -45.55 40.01 -9.55
N ARG A 608 -45.56 40.08 -10.89
CA ARG A 608 -46.59 40.79 -11.68
C ARG A 608 -47.12 39.92 -12.82
N LEU A 609 -48.41 39.62 -12.84
CA LEU A 609 -49.10 38.96 -13.96
C LEU A 609 -49.06 39.81 -15.23
N ILE A 610 -48.67 39.22 -16.36
CA ILE A 610 -48.68 39.82 -17.70
C ILE A 610 -49.51 39.02 -18.71
N ALA A 611 -49.90 37.80 -18.35
CA ALA A 611 -50.93 37.00 -19.00
C ALA A 611 -51.61 36.12 -17.93
N PRO A 612 -52.77 35.49 -18.21
CA PRO A 612 -53.46 34.62 -17.25
C PRO A 612 -52.57 33.49 -16.69
N THR A 613 -51.59 33.05 -17.48
CA THR A 613 -50.64 31.98 -17.17
C THR A 613 -49.19 32.45 -17.07
N VAL A 614 -48.92 33.77 -17.12
CA VAL A 614 -47.56 34.30 -17.12
C VAL A 614 -47.44 35.48 -16.17
N ALA A 615 -46.53 35.37 -15.20
CA ALA A 615 -46.11 36.47 -14.35
C ALA A 615 -44.63 36.78 -14.60
N ILE A 616 -44.21 38.00 -14.31
CA ILE A 616 -42.82 38.47 -14.38
C ILE A 616 -42.39 39.07 -13.05
N SER A 617 -41.10 39.00 -12.74
CA SER A 617 -40.47 39.61 -11.59
C SER A 617 -39.17 40.30 -12.00
N GLN A 618 -38.79 41.30 -11.20
CA GLN A 618 -37.49 41.97 -11.32
C GLN A 618 -36.41 41.36 -10.40
N ALA A 619 -36.76 40.34 -9.60
CA ALA A 619 -35.82 39.60 -8.76
C ALA A 619 -35.13 38.46 -9.53
N PRO A 620 -33.92 38.02 -9.13
CA PRO A 620 -33.25 36.86 -9.75
C PRO A 620 -34.07 35.57 -9.63
N LEU A 621 -34.08 34.76 -10.69
CA LEU A 621 -34.93 33.58 -10.80
C LEU A 621 -34.77 32.59 -9.62
N VAL A 622 -33.54 32.32 -9.17
CA VAL A 622 -33.28 31.41 -8.03
C VAL A 622 -34.02 31.85 -6.76
N ARG A 623 -34.06 33.16 -6.49
CA ARG A 623 -34.76 33.73 -5.34
C ARG A 623 -36.27 33.60 -5.45
N VAL A 624 -36.81 33.79 -6.66
CA VAL A 624 -38.24 33.64 -6.97
C VAL A 624 -38.68 32.19 -6.75
N LEU A 625 -37.90 31.22 -7.24
CA LEU A 625 -38.22 29.79 -7.09
C LEU A 625 -38.14 29.33 -5.64
N GLN A 626 -37.16 29.82 -4.87
CA GLN A 626 -37.02 29.47 -3.46
C GLN A 626 -38.18 30.00 -2.60
N ALA A 627 -38.52 31.28 -2.74
CA ALA A 627 -39.62 31.90 -1.99
C ALA A 627 -40.98 31.20 -2.24
N LEU A 628 -41.21 30.71 -3.46
CA LEU A 628 -42.42 29.98 -3.80
C LEU A 628 -42.45 28.54 -3.27
N ARG A 629 -41.28 27.88 -3.14
CA ARG A 629 -41.19 26.55 -2.51
C ARG A 629 -41.46 26.59 -1.02
N GLU A 630 -41.05 27.66 -0.35
CA GLU A 630 -41.30 27.88 1.09
C GLU A 630 -42.81 28.01 1.40
N GLU A 631 -43.61 28.50 0.45
CA GLU A 631 -45.07 28.59 0.52
C GLU A 631 -45.79 27.33 -0.05
N GLY A 632 -45.03 26.27 -0.40
CA GLY A 632 -45.59 24.99 -0.83
C GLY A 632 -45.84 24.84 -2.34
N PHE A 633 -45.37 25.77 -3.18
CA PHE A 633 -45.47 25.66 -4.64
C PHE A 633 -44.22 24.99 -5.26
N HIS A 634 -44.34 24.42 -6.47
CA HIS A 634 -43.27 23.64 -7.11
C HIS A 634 -42.84 24.19 -8.48
N PRO A 635 -42.19 25.38 -8.54
CA PRO A 635 -41.80 25.98 -9.81
C PRO A 635 -40.43 25.46 -10.34
N VAL A 636 -40.24 25.58 -11.66
CA VAL A 636 -39.07 25.12 -12.46
C VAL A 636 -38.49 26.28 -13.26
N ALA A 637 -37.18 26.32 -13.53
CA ALA A 637 -36.57 27.39 -14.36
C ALA A 637 -36.48 27.02 -15.83
N GLU A 638 -36.49 28.06 -16.67
CA GLU A 638 -36.46 27.99 -18.13
C GLU A 638 -35.56 29.11 -18.68
N ASP A 639 -34.86 28.89 -19.80
CA ASP A 639 -34.06 29.91 -20.51
C ASP A 639 -34.95 30.77 -21.38
N ALA A 640 -34.31 31.71 -22.09
CA ALA A 640 -34.94 32.57 -23.07
C ALA A 640 -35.70 31.82 -24.20
N ASN A 641 -35.50 30.52 -24.37
CA ASN A 641 -36.19 29.68 -25.35
C ASN A 641 -37.31 28.83 -24.72
N GLY A 642 -37.58 28.98 -23.42
CA GLY A 642 -38.51 28.10 -22.69
C GLY A 642 -37.97 26.68 -22.49
N ILE A 643 -36.72 26.45 -22.90
CA ILE A 643 -35.95 25.23 -22.67
C ILE A 643 -35.65 25.28 -21.18
N SER A 644 -36.11 24.29 -20.44
CA SER A 644 -35.87 24.18 -19.00
C SER A 644 -34.35 24.28 -18.78
N ILE A 645 -33.84 25.45 -18.33
CA ILE A 645 -32.41 25.56 -18.09
C ILE A 645 -32.12 24.54 -17.03
N ASP A 646 -31.06 23.80 -17.30
CA ASP A 646 -30.40 23.11 -16.24
C ASP A 646 -29.79 24.10 -15.25
N ILE A 647 -30.63 24.68 -14.39
CA ILE A 647 -30.23 25.41 -13.19
C ILE A 647 -29.85 24.42 -12.08
N ARG A 648 -29.68 23.12 -12.38
CA ARG A 648 -29.03 22.24 -11.42
C ARG A 648 -27.70 22.91 -11.09
N PRO A 649 -27.37 23.05 -9.81
CA PRO A 649 -26.09 23.58 -9.41
C PRO A 649 -24.99 22.80 -10.15
N ALA A 650 -23.99 23.52 -10.68
CA ALA A 650 -22.81 22.89 -11.24
C ALA A 650 -22.32 21.84 -10.25
N PRO A 651 -21.92 20.64 -10.71
CA PRO A 651 -21.62 19.57 -9.79
C PRO A 651 -20.44 19.99 -8.93
N SER A 652 -20.59 19.86 -7.61
CA SER A 652 -19.60 20.34 -6.65
C SER A 652 -18.27 19.62 -6.84
N ARG A 653 -17.18 20.37 -6.73
CA ARG A 653 -15.81 19.87 -6.80
C ARG A 653 -14.99 20.32 -5.61
N VAL A 654 -13.95 19.56 -5.29
CA VAL A 654 -12.90 19.97 -4.38
C VAL A 654 -11.57 20.06 -5.12
N SER A 655 -10.81 21.12 -4.84
CA SER A 655 -9.46 21.30 -5.37
C SER A 655 -8.46 20.49 -4.53
N THR A 656 -7.63 19.70 -5.19
CA THR A 656 -6.53 18.96 -4.56
C THR A 656 -5.18 19.33 -5.18
N PRO A 657 -4.10 19.44 -4.39
CA PRO A 657 -2.76 19.59 -4.94
C PRO A 657 -2.34 18.32 -5.69
N LEU A 658 -1.63 18.48 -6.81
CA LEU A 658 -1.08 17.36 -7.58
C LEU A 658 -0.08 16.56 -6.71
N ARG A 659 -0.16 15.23 -6.76
CA ARG A 659 0.86 14.36 -6.14
C ARG A 659 2.19 14.55 -6.86
N SER A 660 3.24 14.88 -6.11
CA SER A 660 4.61 14.87 -6.61
C SER A 660 5.08 13.43 -6.81
N GLN A 661 5.30 13.02 -8.05
CA GLN A 661 6.05 11.79 -8.34
C GLN A 661 7.50 12.01 -7.91
N HIS A 662 7.98 11.25 -6.94
CA HIS A 662 9.40 11.21 -6.63
C HIS A 662 10.06 10.29 -7.67
N PRO A 663 11.12 10.72 -8.36
CA PRO A 663 11.89 9.83 -9.20
C PRO A 663 12.36 8.64 -8.35
N GLU A 664 12.16 7.42 -8.84
CA GLU A 664 12.85 6.25 -8.27
C GLU A 664 14.35 6.55 -8.30
N GLU A 665 15.00 6.58 -7.13
CA GLU A 665 16.46 6.73 -7.08
C GLU A 665 17.10 5.53 -7.82
N ASP A 666 18.03 5.80 -8.73
CA ASP A 666 18.80 4.76 -9.42
C ASP A 666 19.66 4.01 -8.41
N ASN A 667 19.11 2.91 -7.89
CA ASN A 667 19.74 2.07 -6.88
C ASN A 667 21.10 1.52 -7.36
N GLU A 668 21.31 1.30 -8.66
CA GLU A 668 22.58 0.76 -9.16
C GLU A 668 23.70 1.79 -9.11
N ALA A 669 23.42 3.01 -9.58
CA ALA A 669 24.37 4.12 -9.49
C ALA A 669 24.75 4.43 -8.03
N HIS A 670 23.78 4.40 -7.13
CA HIS A 670 24.01 4.64 -5.70
C HIS A 670 24.84 3.52 -5.03
N ILE A 671 24.59 2.27 -5.38
CA ILE A 671 25.39 1.13 -4.89
C ILE A 671 26.82 1.20 -5.42
N ALA A 672 27.02 1.53 -6.69
CA ALA A 672 28.36 1.74 -7.25
C ALA A 672 29.11 2.87 -6.51
N ALA A 673 28.42 3.97 -6.19
CA ALA A 673 28.99 5.06 -5.40
C ALA A 673 29.36 4.62 -3.96
N ALA A 674 28.56 3.75 -3.33
CA ALA A 674 28.86 3.17 -2.03
C ALA A 674 30.12 2.31 -2.05
N ILE A 675 30.27 1.44 -3.05
CA ILE A 675 31.47 0.59 -3.22
C ILE A 675 32.70 1.47 -3.45
N ALA A 676 32.61 2.44 -4.35
CA ALA A 676 33.72 3.37 -4.62
C ALA A 676 34.10 4.22 -3.38
N SER A 677 33.15 4.56 -2.51
CA SER A 677 33.42 5.21 -1.22
C SER A 677 34.22 4.30 -0.29
N ILE A 678 33.78 3.03 -0.17
CA ILE A 678 34.42 2.03 0.68
C ILE A 678 35.87 1.76 0.24
N LEU A 679 36.06 1.44 -1.04
CA LEU A 679 37.37 1.10 -1.59
C LEU A 679 38.37 2.27 -1.47
N ARG A 680 37.94 3.50 -1.77
CA ARG A 680 38.82 4.68 -1.63
C ARG A 680 39.32 4.88 -0.20
N HIS A 681 38.45 4.66 0.79
CA HIS A 681 38.82 4.85 2.18
C HIS A 681 39.71 3.73 2.72
N ASP A 682 39.47 2.49 2.31
CA ASP A 682 40.28 1.37 2.76
C ASP A 682 41.67 1.38 2.08
N VAL A 683 41.78 1.78 0.80
CA VAL A 683 43.08 2.05 0.15
C VAL A 683 43.81 3.21 0.83
N ALA A 684 43.11 4.28 1.21
CA ALA A 684 43.72 5.38 1.97
C ALA A 684 44.21 4.92 3.35
N LYS A 685 43.49 4.02 4.01
CA LYS A 685 43.86 3.46 5.32
C LYS A 685 45.04 2.48 5.22
N GLU A 686 45.11 1.67 4.18
CA GLU A 686 46.25 0.78 3.89
C GLU A 686 47.50 1.58 3.49
N ALA A 687 47.34 2.66 2.72
CA ALA A 687 48.43 3.59 2.41
C ALA A 687 48.98 4.30 3.68
N VAL A 688 48.10 4.62 4.63
CA VAL A 688 48.49 5.15 5.96
C VAL A 688 49.11 4.08 6.87
N ALA A 689 48.75 2.81 6.69
CA ALA A 689 49.37 1.69 7.42
C ALA A 689 50.76 1.30 6.84
N ALA A 690 50.99 1.52 5.54
CA ALA A 690 52.26 1.25 4.86
C ALA A 690 53.26 2.41 4.90
N GLY A 691 52.80 3.65 5.17
CA GLY A 691 53.65 4.82 5.37
C GLY A 691 53.73 5.23 6.83
N THR A 692 54.89 5.07 7.47
CA THR A 692 55.13 5.37 8.89
C THR A 692 54.96 6.86 9.24
N LYS A 693 53.72 7.36 9.34
CA LYS A 693 53.29 8.55 10.10
C LYS A 693 51.84 8.35 10.52
N ALA A 694 51.59 8.18 11.82
CA ALA A 694 50.23 8.02 12.34
C ALA A 694 49.50 9.38 12.33
N THR A 695 48.68 9.61 11.31
CA THR A 695 47.77 10.75 11.23
C THR A 695 46.41 10.35 11.79
N VAL A 696 45.92 11.09 12.80
CA VAL A 696 44.64 10.85 13.47
C VAL A 696 43.65 11.96 13.09
N HIS A 697 42.50 11.58 12.53
CA HIS A 697 41.41 12.48 12.16
C HIS A 697 40.16 12.28 13.04
N GLY A 698 39.32 13.33 13.15
CA GLY A 698 37.98 13.23 13.74
C GLY A 698 37.96 12.88 15.24
N SER A 699 37.09 11.94 15.64
CA SER A 699 36.84 11.61 17.06
C SER A 699 38.06 11.06 17.83
N GLY A 700 39.13 10.65 17.13
CA GLY A 700 40.39 10.19 17.72
C GLY A 700 41.34 11.30 18.19
N VAL A 701 41.16 12.54 17.74
CA VAL A 701 42.08 13.68 17.99
C VAL A 701 42.33 13.92 19.48
N LEU A 702 41.28 13.89 20.31
CA LEU A 702 41.41 14.12 21.75
C LEU A 702 42.26 13.05 22.43
N SER A 703 42.08 11.78 22.07
CA SER A 703 42.81 10.65 22.64
C SER A 703 44.30 10.67 22.24
N ALA A 704 44.59 11.10 21.00
CA ALA A 704 45.95 11.26 20.48
C ALA A 704 46.68 12.40 21.22
N LEU A 705 46.02 13.54 21.43
CA LEU A 705 46.58 14.68 22.17
C LEU A 705 46.84 14.34 23.64
N GLN A 706 45.91 13.66 24.31
CA GLN A 706 46.12 13.22 25.70
C GLN A 706 47.28 12.23 25.83
N SER A 707 47.47 11.36 24.83
CA SER A 707 48.60 10.43 24.80
C SER A 707 49.93 11.13 24.52
N ALA A 708 49.95 12.11 23.61
CA ALA A 708 51.12 12.95 23.35
C ALA A 708 51.53 13.79 24.57
N ILE A 709 50.57 14.30 25.34
CA ILE A 709 50.81 15.00 26.62
C ILE A 709 51.47 14.08 27.64
N ARG A 710 50.92 12.88 27.85
CA ARG A 710 51.49 11.89 28.78
C ARG A 710 52.92 11.49 28.38
N ALA A 711 53.17 11.36 27.09
CA ALA A 711 54.47 10.98 26.54
C ALA A 711 55.44 12.17 26.36
N LYS A 712 55.00 13.41 26.61
CA LYS A 712 55.75 14.66 26.33
C LYS A 712 56.32 14.71 24.90
N ARG A 713 55.56 14.25 23.92
CA ARG A 713 55.98 14.16 22.51
C ARG A 713 55.48 15.34 21.68
N THR A 714 56.34 15.81 20.78
CA THR A 714 55.99 16.82 19.79
C THR A 714 55.04 16.22 18.74
N VAL A 715 53.98 16.96 18.40
CA VAL A 715 53.00 16.57 17.37
C VAL A 715 52.86 17.68 16.34
N THR A 716 52.51 17.31 15.12
CA THR A 716 52.12 18.28 14.08
C THR A 716 50.60 18.38 14.08
N LEU A 717 50.06 19.57 14.38
CA LEU A 717 48.63 19.85 14.34
C LEU A 717 48.26 20.44 13.00
N GLY A 718 47.26 19.88 12.31
CA GLY A 718 46.52 20.58 11.27
C GLY A 718 45.31 21.27 11.89
N PHE A 719 45.18 22.58 11.70
CA PHE A 719 44.03 23.34 12.21
C PHE A 719 43.64 24.47 11.25
N VAL A 720 42.39 24.90 11.34
CA VAL A 720 41.89 26.02 10.54
C VAL A 720 42.07 27.33 11.32
N ASP A 721 42.74 28.30 10.70
CA ASP A 721 42.99 29.61 11.30
C ASP A 721 41.73 30.50 11.35
N LYS A 722 41.84 31.73 11.85
CA LYS A 722 40.69 32.67 11.95
C LYS A 722 40.19 33.16 10.58
N HIS A 723 40.92 32.90 9.50
CA HIS A 723 40.61 33.30 8.14
C HIS A 723 40.14 32.13 7.25
N GLY A 724 40.03 30.92 7.81
CA GLY A 724 39.51 29.75 7.10
C GLY A 724 40.58 28.95 6.34
N HIS A 725 41.87 29.28 6.49
CA HIS A 725 42.96 28.53 5.85
C HIS A 725 43.44 27.39 6.74
N ALA A 726 43.71 26.24 6.11
CA ALA A 726 44.32 25.09 6.79
C ALA A 726 45.82 25.35 6.99
N VAL A 727 46.25 25.34 8.25
CA VAL A 727 47.65 25.58 8.64
C VAL A 727 48.15 24.41 9.47
N HIS A 728 49.38 23.98 9.22
CA HIS A 728 50.05 22.95 10.02
C HIS A 728 51.06 23.61 10.95
N ARG A 729 51.10 23.18 12.21
CA ARG A 729 52.10 23.65 13.17
C ARG A 729 52.60 22.54 14.07
N VAL A 730 53.92 22.49 14.23
CA VAL A 730 54.60 21.55 15.12
C VAL A 730 54.57 22.14 16.52
N VAL A 731 53.99 21.42 17.48
CA VAL A 731 53.87 21.88 18.87
C VAL A 731 54.06 20.75 19.87
N THR A 732 54.47 21.08 21.07
CA THR A 732 54.53 20.17 22.22
C THR A 732 53.30 20.41 23.10
N PRO A 733 52.32 19.49 23.12
CA PRO A 733 51.07 19.68 23.86
C PRO A 733 51.32 19.51 25.36
N ILE A 734 50.79 20.43 26.18
CA ILE A 734 51.02 20.46 27.64
C ILE A 734 49.77 20.03 28.40
N THR A 735 48.63 20.64 28.08
CA THR A 735 47.37 20.35 28.77
C THR A 735 46.19 20.49 27.82
N VAL A 736 45.19 19.62 27.98
CA VAL A 736 43.86 19.79 27.39
C VAL A 736 42.86 20.03 28.51
N SER A 737 42.19 21.19 28.49
CA SER A 737 41.14 21.54 29.45
C SER A 737 40.05 22.36 28.77
N SER A 738 38.79 22.15 29.15
CA SER A 738 37.64 22.93 28.69
C SER A 738 37.54 23.11 27.16
N GLY A 739 37.84 22.05 26.39
CA GLY A 739 37.77 22.08 24.93
C GLY A 739 38.91 22.85 24.23
N GLN A 740 39.98 23.19 24.97
CA GLN A 740 41.16 23.89 24.48
C GLN A 740 42.43 23.07 24.73
N LEU A 741 43.34 23.07 23.76
CA LEU A 741 44.70 22.56 23.87
C LEU A 741 45.65 23.73 24.13
N SER A 742 46.45 23.65 25.19
CA SER A 742 47.63 24.52 25.37
C SER A 742 48.88 23.75 24.96
N ALA A 743 49.64 24.30 24.01
CA ALA A 743 50.85 23.69 23.48
C ALA A 743 51.94 24.74 23.30
N VAL A 744 53.20 24.34 23.43
CA VAL A 744 54.37 25.21 23.24
C VAL A 744 55.03 24.90 21.91
N ASP A 745 55.38 25.94 21.16
CA ASP A 745 56.17 25.79 19.94
C ASP A 745 57.62 25.42 20.34
N PRO A 746 58.16 24.28 19.86
CA PRO A 746 59.47 23.82 20.25
C PRO A 746 60.62 24.69 19.74
N ILE A 747 60.40 25.57 18.76
CA ILE A 747 61.44 26.41 18.15
C ILE A 747 61.63 27.72 18.93
N ASP A 748 60.55 28.43 19.23
CA ASP A 748 60.60 29.75 19.85
C ASP A 748 60.15 29.76 21.33
N GLY A 749 59.65 28.63 21.85
CA GLY A 749 59.20 28.48 23.23
C GLY A 749 57.90 29.21 23.56
N SER A 750 57.22 29.79 22.57
CA SER A 750 55.99 30.54 22.78
C SER A 750 54.80 29.60 23.03
N MET A 751 53.89 30.03 23.91
CA MET A 751 52.70 29.25 24.28
C MET A 751 51.52 29.61 23.38
N HIS A 752 50.93 28.60 22.75
CA HIS A 752 49.76 28.71 21.88
C HIS A 752 48.57 27.92 22.42
N ARG A 753 47.37 28.47 22.19
CA ARG A 753 46.10 27.84 22.55
C ARG A 753 45.28 27.54 21.31
N PHE A 754 44.81 26.30 21.20
CA PHE A 754 44.02 25.81 20.06
C PHE A 754 42.67 25.28 20.55
N THR A 755 41.59 25.74 19.93
CA THR A 755 40.25 25.16 20.12
C THR A 755 40.19 23.77 19.49
N ILE A 756 39.80 22.74 20.24
CA ILE A 756 39.84 21.34 19.77
C ILE A 756 38.99 21.12 18.51
N HIS A 757 37.82 21.75 18.42
CA HIS A 757 36.93 21.63 17.25
C HIS A 757 37.48 22.25 15.96
N ARG A 758 38.60 23.00 16.02
CA ARG A 758 39.29 23.54 14.84
C ARG A 758 40.50 22.72 14.42
N ILE A 759 40.87 21.71 15.20
CA ILE A 759 41.95 20.78 14.86
C ILE A 759 41.36 19.71 13.96
N THR A 760 41.82 19.68 12.71
CA THR A 760 41.35 18.78 11.66
C THR A 760 42.14 17.46 11.66
N GLU A 761 43.39 17.50 12.11
CA GLU A 761 44.26 16.32 12.22
C GLU A 761 45.38 16.51 13.25
N VAL A 762 45.86 15.38 13.78
CA VAL A 762 47.07 15.31 14.61
C VAL A 762 47.99 14.24 14.05
N VAL A 763 49.21 14.64 13.68
CA VAL A 763 50.27 13.73 13.26
C VAL A 763 51.25 13.55 14.41
N ILE A 764 51.40 12.32 14.88
CA ILE A 764 52.37 12.01 15.95
C ILE A 764 53.74 11.80 15.31
N ASN A 765 54.68 12.72 15.60
CA ASN A 765 56.07 12.56 15.16
C ASN A 765 56.73 11.49 16.05
N GLN A 766 57.37 10.47 15.46
CA GLN A 766 58.17 9.52 16.23
C GLN A 766 59.50 10.19 16.63
N SER A 767 59.97 9.91 17.84
CA SER A 767 61.32 10.28 18.29
C SER A 767 62.36 9.58 17.41
N GLU A 768 63.36 10.32 16.94
CA GLU A 768 64.64 9.72 16.52
C GLU A 768 65.30 8.96 17.66
#